data_AF-A0A017T0L1-F1
#
_entry.id   AF-A0A017T0L1-F1
#
_cell.length_a   1.000
_cell.length_b   1.000
_cell.length_c   1.000
_cell.angle_alpha   90.00
_cell.angle_beta   90.00
_cell.angle_gamma   90.00
#
_symmetry.space_group_name_H-M   'P 1'
#
loop_
_entity.id
_entity.type
_entity.pdbx_description
1 polymer ?
#
loop_
_entity_poly.entity_id
_entity_poly.type
_entity_poly.pdbx_seq_one_letter_code
_entity_poly.pdbx_strand_id
1 'polypeptide(L)'
;MVLGASLLAPSGCVDYPRLEGGVCGDGFIDEAEGEDCDGASITPDIPGYEGPSFECTDACRLKCEPKSPACLQQHDLVSKDMKDPCCPPGWGCGTDGSCRQAGTTFRPGPKVETEVGRLFTADFDGDGKQEVLAATATTVTVHHLDGEVMRESLRTAFAGQAVISADLNASTKVDAFPREELLLAIGNGIGVLDADEEHVFTPRVYPVELLTDMDEPLVSERDWKMVLASNGDAHANTLDDVFIVTSRSVIAIDQEPGEQQFQDDEVDLRWPIAVANVDPSTDCEELLIPLKRAGSLVLHVHDPCADPGAPALNWAFDGEGGVAPELAGPVQAFDLDHDGHPEVAVGLKVGGEEKIQIHVLHHVSGHFEEGICVDALTPAVASLCGAAPVLLAIGDLDGDLVPDYVDPCQVVMSANLSSPATPAGECLSGGESAGYRVYNTERPWGAAIMHELNGDAHPDVVAVSPGGTALAFFRGTEEGLLNPSGIPAGMAVGQMVRGDFDGDSIADIGLLEDVARGSEAGVRLAFGRHLTAPAPPVLVGRVQDGVQLVTGDYRPLSAASDGMTDLAVLSVGNAVSGEEGSFMTFFAGNASRSLQSTMMLSTDLLVSGDVPKLIAVGYFRKPREESTATKGIAAVGLDLGGGASELSSRMWWIGLDKDGDPPPPSERQVTVPQDSATKRVIEAQVAIMRRSEKPDRLVLGVPVSDEAFEIHVFDLVTDGAVLQWVPAFDPVELTGRLVPGSLTAVDINKDGTDDLSLITDSGPNSAVNELRVLWGDENDLSVPLDSPLLQSCADSSGVISSVVWTELSSDYEMLEGVVLAADGGCIIAPPDPSEGECDTDTSEGTACNRVTILKSAGAFIDKEPALFKGATLALGDVDGDGLLDLIAADATSFRVFFRQPENP
;
A
#
# COMPACT_ATOMS: atom_id res chain seq x y z
N MET A 1 36.73 49.32 74.54
CA MET A 1 36.90 48.25 73.54
C MET A 1 35.70 48.34 72.61
N VAL A 2 35.76 48.48 71.29
CA VAL A 2 36.78 48.93 70.32
C VAL A 2 35.95 49.53 69.17
N LEU A 3 36.33 50.72 68.68
CA LEU A 3 35.77 51.38 67.49
C LEU A 3 36.13 50.61 66.22
N GLY A 4 35.29 50.69 65.19
CA GLY A 4 35.62 50.28 63.82
C GLY A 4 34.72 50.95 62.79
N ALA A 5 34.94 52.24 62.55
CA ALA A 5 34.43 52.97 61.40
C ALA A 5 35.50 52.91 60.29
N SER A 6 35.20 52.28 59.15
CA SER A 6 36.07 52.26 57.98
C SER A 6 35.52 53.22 56.93
N LEU A 7 36.40 54.15 56.53
CA LEU A 7 36.22 55.09 55.43
C LEU A 7 36.15 54.35 54.08
N LEU A 8 35.18 54.71 53.24
CA LEU A 8 35.23 54.47 51.80
C LEU A 8 36.06 55.60 51.16
N ALA A 9 37.16 55.23 50.50
CA ALA A 9 37.87 56.11 49.58
C ALA A 9 37.21 56.01 48.18
N PRO A 10 37.06 57.12 47.42
CA PRO A 10 36.64 57.03 46.04
C PRO A 10 37.82 56.54 45.18
N SER A 11 37.69 55.35 44.61
CA SER A 11 38.49 54.95 43.45
C SER A 11 38.08 55.83 42.26
N GLY A 12 38.89 56.85 41.94
CA GLY A 12 38.73 57.57 40.68
C GLY A 12 39.02 56.62 39.52
N CYS A 13 38.12 56.59 38.54
CA CYS A 13 38.36 55.96 37.25
C CYS A 13 39.63 56.57 36.64
N VAL A 14 40.58 55.73 36.25
CA VAL A 14 41.69 56.14 35.38
C VAL A 14 41.12 56.08 33.97
N ASP A 15 41.01 57.24 33.31
CA ASP A 15 40.72 57.28 31.88
C ASP A 15 41.87 56.60 31.14
N TYR A 16 41.59 55.50 30.45
CA TYR A 16 42.54 54.86 29.54
C TYR A 16 42.85 55.82 28.37
N PRO A 17 44.06 55.79 27.79
CA PRO A 17 44.35 56.53 26.57
C PRO A 17 43.34 56.13 25.49
N ARG A 18 42.81 57.12 24.77
CA ARG A 18 41.93 56.86 23.62
C ARG A 18 42.74 56.14 22.55
N LEU A 19 42.37 54.89 22.26
CA LEU A 19 42.99 54.09 21.22
C LEU A 19 42.63 54.69 19.85
N GLU A 20 43.55 54.61 18.89
CA GLU A 20 43.28 55.03 17.50
C GLU A 20 42.48 53.91 16.84
N GLY A 21 41.23 54.18 16.44
CA GLY A 21 40.35 53.17 15.86
C GLY A 21 40.94 52.54 14.59
N GLY A 22 40.78 51.22 14.45
CA GLY A 22 41.25 50.43 13.31
C GLY A 22 42.66 49.84 13.46
N VAL A 23 43.14 49.62 14.70
CA VAL A 23 44.44 48.99 14.98
C VAL A 23 44.23 47.70 15.77
N CYS A 24 44.29 46.55 15.09
CA CYS A 24 44.31 45.22 15.73
C CYS A 24 45.61 44.99 16.52
N GLY A 25 45.50 44.33 17.67
CA GLY A 25 46.54 43.70 18.45
C GLY A 25 46.79 44.30 19.84
N ASP A 26 45.85 45.07 20.40
CA ASP A 26 46.04 45.76 21.68
C ASP A 26 45.42 45.05 22.91
N GLY A 27 44.65 43.99 22.66
CA GLY A 27 44.01 43.10 23.62
C GLY A 27 42.65 43.59 24.13
N PHE A 28 42.01 44.57 23.48
CA PHE A 28 40.70 45.10 23.87
C PHE A 28 39.68 45.01 22.72
N ILE A 29 38.46 44.59 23.05
CA ILE A 29 37.34 44.50 22.11
C ILE A 29 36.49 45.78 22.27
N ASP A 30 36.45 46.64 21.24
CA ASP A 30 35.57 47.82 21.24
C ASP A 30 34.25 47.54 20.50
N GLU A 31 33.29 46.94 21.23
CA GLU A 31 31.95 46.61 20.72
C GLU A 31 31.19 47.83 20.17
N ALA A 32 31.53 49.06 20.60
CA ALA A 32 30.83 50.26 20.16
C ALA A 32 31.24 50.74 18.76
N GLU A 33 32.44 50.36 18.30
CA GLU A 33 32.97 50.70 16.97
C GLU A 33 32.94 49.49 16.01
N GLY A 34 32.46 48.33 16.45
CA GLY A 34 32.23 47.14 15.62
C GLY A 34 33.40 46.14 15.57
N GLU A 35 34.31 46.19 16.53
CA GLU A 35 35.34 45.16 16.71
C GLU A 35 34.79 43.98 17.53
N ASP A 36 34.95 42.75 17.01
CA ASP A 36 34.45 41.52 17.65
C ASP A 36 35.58 40.60 18.18
N CYS A 37 36.85 40.88 17.89
CA CYS A 37 38.00 40.17 18.47
C CYS A 37 39.31 40.97 18.38
N ASP A 38 40.24 40.70 19.30
CA ASP A 38 41.57 41.32 19.28
C ASP A 38 42.69 40.31 19.62
N GLY A 39 42.95 39.42 18.66
CA GLY A 39 43.85 38.27 18.80
C GLY A 39 44.96 38.25 17.75
N ALA A 40 46.19 37.92 18.18
CA ALA A 40 47.38 37.87 17.34
C ALA A 40 47.20 37.04 16.07
N SER A 41 47.80 37.50 14.96
CA SER A 41 47.80 36.80 13.66
C SER A 41 47.98 35.30 13.85
N ILE A 42 47.00 34.51 13.39
CA ILE A 42 47.13 33.07 13.28
C ILE A 42 48.40 32.81 12.45
N THR A 43 49.39 32.14 13.02
CA THR A 43 50.61 31.76 12.31
C THR A 43 50.28 30.83 11.13
N PRO A 44 51.06 30.85 10.03
CA PRO A 44 50.68 30.29 8.72
C PRO A 44 50.64 28.75 8.62
N ASP A 45 50.56 28.02 9.74
CA ASP A 45 50.79 26.57 9.76
C ASP A 45 49.51 25.73 9.55
N ILE A 46 48.50 26.23 8.83
CA ILE A 46 47.44 25.38 8.26
C ILE A 46 47.97 24.88 6.90
N PRO A 47 48.33 23.58 6.76
CA PRO A 47 48.81 23.05 5.49
C PRO A 47 47.71 23.16 4.43
N GLY A 48 47.94 23.96 3.39
CA GLY A 48 47.00 24.12 2.26
C GLY A 48 46.38 25.51 2.10
N TYR A 49 46.54 26.44 3.05
CA TYR A 49 45.96 27.79 2.94
C TYR A 49 47.01 28.84 2.50
N GLU A 50 47.09 29.16 1.20
CA GLU A 50 47.94 30.23 0.63
C GLU A 50 47.17 31.57 0.46
N GLY A 51 46.30 31.93 1.42
CA GLY A 51 45.57 33.21 1.41
C GLY A 51 46.39 34.40 1.94
N PRO A 52 46.11 35.65 1.51
CA PRO A 52 46.69 36.83 2.16
C PRO A 52 46.28 36.85 3.64
N SER A 53 47.21 37.18 4.53
CA SER A 53 46.93 37.44 5.95
C SER A 53 45.69 38.33 6.04
N PHE A 54 44.64 37.86 6.73
CA PHE A 54 43.43 38.65 6.96
C PHE A 54 43.83 40.00 7.57
N GLU A 55 43.82 41.05 6.75
CA GLU A 55 43.81 42.42 7.26
C GLU A 55 42.47 42.58 7.99
N CYS A 56 42.50 43.10 9.23
CA CYS A 56 41.34 43.29 10.11
C CYS A 56 40.33 44.32 9.59
N THR A 57 39.91 44.23 8.35
CA THR A 57 38.80 45.02 7.80
C THR A 57 37.52 44.21 7.62
N ASP A 58 37.59 42.87 7.67
CA ASP A 58 36.43 41.99 7.56
C ASP A 58 36.35 41.02 8.76
N ALA A 59 35.11 40.83 9.25
CA ALA A 59 34.71 40.41 10.59
C ALA A 59 35.40 39.15 11.19
N CYS A 60 35.67 39.19 12.50
CA CYS A 60 36.09 38.05 13.32
C CYS A 60 35.01 36.95 13.51
N ARG A 61 33.84 37.11 12.90
CA ARG A 61 32.83 36.07 12.77
C ARG A 61 32.59 35.89 11.29
N LEU A 62 32.71 34.66 10.81
CA LEU A 62 32.23 34.30 9.49
C LEU A 62 30.70 34.44 9.54
N LYS A 63 30.19 35.56 9.07
CA LYS A 63 28.75 35.70 8.86
C LYS A 63 28.37 34.81 7.69
N CYS A 64 27.19 34.21 7.78
CA CYS A 64 26.60 33.52 6.66
C CYS A 64 26.11 34.56 5.65
N GLU A 65 27.05 35.15 4.92
CA GLU A 65 26.77 36.09 3.85
C GLU A 65 26.89 35.34 2.52
N PRO A 66 25.88 35.44 1.62
CA PRO A 66 25.89 34.77 0.31
C PRO A 66 27.09 35.13 -0.60
N LYS A 67 27.90 36.10 -0.17
CA LYS A 67 29.05 36.64 -0.90
C LYS A 67 30.35 36.57 -0.11
N SER A 68 30.39 35.81 1.00
CA SER A 68 31.62 35.66 1.75
C SER A 68 32.70 35.03 0.84
N PRO A 69 33.97 35.44 0.95
CA PRO A 69 35.05 34.85 0.15
C PRO A 69 35.17 33.33 0.31
N ALA A 70 34.79 32.78 1.47
CA ALA A 70 34.74 31.34 1.72
C ALA A 70 33.73 30.63 0.81
N CYS A 71 32.58 31.24 0.60
CA CYS A 71 31.52 30.70 -0.25
C CYS A 71 31.87 30.77 -1.75
N LEU A 72 32.60 31.81 -2.16
CA LEU A 72 33.07 31.96 -3.54
C LEU A 72 34.17 30.95 -3.94
N GLN A 73 34.88 30.36 -2.98
CA GLN A 73 35.89 29.33 -3.27
C GLN A 73 35.29 27.92 -3.41
N GLN A 74 34.16 27.66 -2.77
CA GLN A 74 33.55 26.32 -2.74
C GLN A 74 32.66 26.05 -3.96
N HIS A 75 32.11 27.11 -4.57
CA HIS A 75 31.29 27.01 -5.78
C HIS A 75 31.97 27.70 -6.97
N ASP A 76 32.77 26.96 -7.73
CA ASP A 76 33.41 27.41 -8.99
C ASP A 76 32.39 27.69 -10.13
N LEU A 77 31.09 27.50 -9.84
CA LEU A 77 29.95 27.74 -10.74
C LEU A 77 29.05 28.85 -10.19
N VAL A 78 29.55 30.08 -10.21
CA VAL A 78 28.84 31.28 -9.71
C VAL A 78 27.57 31.55 -10.54
N SER A 79 26.43 31.09 -10.05
CA SER A 79 25.13 31.71 -10.34
C SER A 79 25.10 33.09 -9.68
N LYS A 80 24.75 34.14 -10.43
CA LYS A 80 24.73 35.54 -9.95
C LYS A 80 23.65 35.81 -8.89
N ASP A 81 22.78 34.85 -8.62
CA ASP A 81 21.54 35.03 -7.85
C ASP A 81 21.49 34.18 -6.58
N MET A 82 22.61 33.62 -6.12
CA MET A 82 22.69 32.89 -4.85
C MET A 82 22.35 33.85 -3.69
N LYS A 83 21.18 33.65 -3.09
CA LYS A 83 20.66 34.44 -1.96
C LYS A 83 20.94 33.80 -0.63
N ASP A 84 21.44 32.57 -0.62
CA ASP A 84 21.46 31.77 0.59
C ASP A 84 22.75 31.97 1.38
N PRO A 85 22.61 32.10 2.71
CA PRO A 85 23.74 32.17 3.63
C PRO A 85 24.59 30.89 3.54
N CYS A 86 25.90 31.02 3.36
CA CYS A 86 26.82 29.88 3.22
C CYS A 86 28.04 30.02 4.13
N CYS A 87 28.54 28.89 4.58
CA CYS A 87 29.67 28.74 5.51
C CYS A 87 30.78 27.88 4.89
N PRO A 88 32.03 27.95 5.41
CA PRO A 88 33.10 27.07 4.94
C PRO A 88 32.72 25.58 5.07
N PRO A 89 33.35 24.66 4.31
CA PRO A 89 33.14 23.22 4.47
C PRO A 89 33.34 22.80 5.94
N GLY A 90 32.41 22.00 6.48
CA GLY A 90 32.43 21.56 7.88
C GLY A 90 31.81 22.54 8.89
N TRP A 91 31.28 23.67 8.42
CA TRP A 91 30.63 24.69 9.24
C TRP A 91 29.15 24.83 8.87
N GLY A 92 28.27 24.88 9.87
CA GLY A 92 26.83 25.18 9.71
C GLY A 92 26.56 26.66 9.93
N CYS A 93 25.49 27.18 9.32
CA CYS A 93 25.03 28.54 9.59
C CYS A 93 24.09 28.53 10.78
N GLY A 94 24.54 29.06 11.92
CA GLY A 94 23.65 29.25 13.05
C GLY A 94 22.47 30.15 12.67
N THR A 95 21.33 29.94 13.32
CA THR A 95 20.13 30.79 13.18
C THR A 95 20.38 32.28 13.49
N ASP A 96 21.53 32.61 14.08
CA ASP A 96 22.03 33.98 14.30
C ASP A 96 22.82 34.56 13.12
N GLY A 97 22.91 33.83 12.00
CA GLY A 97 23.65 34.22 10.81
C GLY A 97 25.18 34.12 10.97
N SER A 98 25.68 33.33 11.93
CA SER A 98 27.11 33.07 12.11
C SER A 98 27.47 31.63 11.78
N CYS A 99 28.50 31.44 10.97
CA CYS A 99 29.08 30.15 10.67
C CYS A 99 29.76 29.58 11.91
N ARG A 100 29.51 28.30 12.20
CA ARG A 100 30.13 27.58 13.32
C ARG A 100 30.51 26.16 12.92
N GLN A 101 31.65 25.68 13.40
CA GLN A 101 32.08 24.30 13.16
C GLN A 101 31.15 23.33 13.88
N ALA A 102 30.88 22.19 13.26
CA ALA A 102 29.98 21.19 13.82
C ALA A 102 30.57 20.58 15.09
N GLY A 103 29.95 20.82 16.25
CA GLY A 103 30.45 20.28 17.51
C GLY A 103 30.11 18.81 17.71
N THR A 104 30.80 18.17 18.65
CA THR A 104 30.54 16.78 19.06
C THR A 104 29.41 16.63 20.07
N THR A 105 28.75 17.72 20.47
CA THR A 105 27.68 17.73 21.48
C THR A 105 26.32 17.94 20.86
N PHE A 106 25.30 17.26 21.38
CA PHE A 106 23.90 17.45 20.97
C PHE A 106 23.07 17.98 22.14
N ARG A 107 22.11 18.86 21.84
CA ARG A 107 21.11 19.36 22.78
C ARG A 107 19.81 18.58 22.58
N PRO A 108 19.20 18.00 23.63
CA PRO A 108 17.92 17.31 23.47
C PRO A 108 16.85 18.32 23.02
N GLY A 109 16.18 17.97 21.93
CA GLY A 109 15.06 18.69 21.34
C GLY A 109 13.70 18.08 21.72
N PRO A 110 12.65 18.39 20.94
CA PRO A 110 11.29 17.91 21.20
C PRO A 110 11.18 16.38 21.13
N LYS A 111 10.33 15.82 22.00
CA LYS A 111 9.89 14.42 21.98
C LYS A 111 8.47 14.34 21.42
N VAL A 112 8.23 13.43 20.49
CA VAL A 112 6.93 13.17 19.86
C VAL A 112 6.48 11.75 20.20
N GLU A 113 5.27 11.62 20.75
CA GLU A 113 4.64 10.31 21.00
C GLU A 113 3.91 9.88 19.72
N THR A 114 4.53 9.00 18.93
CA THR A 114 3.94 8.39 17.73
C THR A 114 4.54 7.00 17.54
N GLU A 115 3.78 6.06 17.00
CA GLU A 115 4.30 4.73 16.72
C GLU A 115 5.40 4.81 15.66
N VAL A 116 6.53 4.16 15.92
CA VAL A 116 7.68 4.16 15.01
C VAL A 116 8.15 2.73 14.76
N GLY A 117 8.04 2.28 13.52
CA GLY A 117 8.74 1.09 13.02
C GLY A 117 10.06 1.45 12.35
N ARG A 118 10.08 2.57 11.61
CA ARG A 118 11.23 3.13 10.89
C ARG A 118 11.17 4.66 10.91
N LEU A 119 12.34 5.29 10.94
CA LEU A 119 12.50 6.73 10.75
C LEU A 119 13.18 7.04 9.42
N PHE A 120 12.73 8.11 8.79
CA PHE A 120 13.38 8.75 7.65
C PHE A 120 13.36 10.26 7.88
N THR A 121 14.28 10.97 7.24
CA THR A 121 14.26 12.42 7.16
C THR A 121 14.35 12.85 5.71
N ALA A 122 13.70 13.96 5.39
CA ALA A 122 13.49 14.45 4.04
C ALA A 122 13.02 15.90 4.10
N ASP A 123 13.32 16.71 3.10
CA ASP A 123 12.78 18.08 2.95
C ASP A 123 11.57 18.03 2.02
N PHE A 124 10.39 17.73 2.56
CA PHE A 124 9.17 17.54 1.79
C PHE A 124 8.60 18.87 1.28
N ASP A 125 8.71 19.96 2.05
CA ASP A 125 8.11 21.26 1.71
C ASP A 125 9.06 22.21 0.94
N GLY A 126 10.36 21.89 0.90
CA GLY A 126 11.39 22.64 0.20
C GLY A 126 11.84 23.89 0.94
N ASP A 127 11.70 23.93 2.27
CA ASP A 127 12.16 25.05 3.11
C ASP A 127 13.64 24.94 3.52
N GLY A 128 14.30 23.83 3.15
CA GLY A 128 15.70 23.53 3.47
C GLY A 128 15.88 22.82 4.82
N LYS A 129 14.81 22.57 5.57
CA LYS A 129 14.83 21.75 6.78
C LYS A 129 14.28 20.38 6.46
N GLN A 130 14.82 19.37 7.13
CA GLN A 130 14.30 18.02 7.01
C GLN A 130 13.19 17.77 8.01
N GLU A 131 12.02 17.36 7.54
CA GLU A 131 10.99 16.76 8.38
C GLU A 131 11.34 15.32 8.76
N VAL A 132 10.70 14.87 9.84
CA VAL A 132 10.84 13.51 10.37
C VAL A 132 9.64 12.68 9.94
N LEU A 133 9.89 11.65 9.14
CA LEU A 133 8.90 10.65 8.75
C LEU A 133 9.03 9.42 9.64
N ALA A 134 7.98 9.12 10.41
CA ALA A 134 7.85 7.90 11.19
C ALA A 134 6.86 6.95 10.51
N ALA A 135 7.34 5.78 10.09
CA ALA A 135 6.56 4.75 9.43
C ALA A 135 6.45 3.48 10.30
N THR A 136 5.27 2.89 10.34
CA THR A 136 5.02 1.55 10.87
C THR A 136 4.64 0.60 9.72
N ALA A 137 4.22 -0.63 10.04
CA ALA A 137 3.67 -1.54 9.03
C ALA A 137 2.33 -1.08 8.44
N THR A 138 1.63 -0.13 9.08
CA THR A 138 0.27 0.27 8.69
C THR A 138 0.04 1.78 8.66
N THR A 139 0.99 2.58 9.15
CA THR A 139 0.83 4.04 9.30
C THR A 139 2.10 4.80 8.93
N VAL A 140 1.97 5.87 8.16
CA VAL A 140 3.03 6.88 7.98
C VAL A 140 2.59 8.16 8.66
N THR A 141 3.51 8.77 9.41
CA THR A 141 3.34 10.10 9.98
C THR A 141 4.53 10.98 9.62
N VAL A 142 4.27 12.22 9.19
CA VAL A 142 5.32 13.21 8.88
C VAL A 142 5.22 14.34 9.90
N HIS A 143 6.36 14.72 10.47
CA HIS A 143 6.47 15.76 11.49
C HIS A 143 7.49 16.82 11.08
N HIS A 144 7.10 18.08 11.07
CA HIS A 144 8.01 19.21 10.82
C HIS A 144 8.32 19.98 12.11
N LEU A 145 9.43 20.70 12.14
CA LEU A 145 9.80 21.55 13.27
C LEU A 145 9.30 22.99 13.07
N ASP A 146 8.27 23.38 13.83
CA ASP A 146 7.81 24.78 13.93
C ASP A 146 8.35 25.41 15.22
N GLY A 147 9.50 26.08 15.11
CA GLY A 147 10.21 26.67 16.24
C GLY A 147 10.92 25.61 17.09
N GLU A 148 10.48 25.42 18.33
CA GLU A 148 11.00 24.34 19.21
C GLU A 148 10.01 23.17 19.35
N VAL A 149 8.96 23.12 18.53
CA VAL A 149 7.87 22.13 18.65
C VAL A 149 7.75 21.36 17.33
N MET A 150 7.80 20.02 17.41
CA MET A 150 7.42 19.16 16.28
C MET A 150 5.90 19.17 16.11
N ARG A 151 5.45 19.37 14.88
CA ARG A 151 4.04 19.30 14.49
C ARG A 151 3.83 18.20 13.46
N GLU A 152 2.76 17.45 13.64
CA GLU A 152 2.32 16.46 12.66
C GLU A 152 1.70 17.18 11.45
N SER A 153 2.28 16.96 10.27
CA SER A 153 1.77 17.45 8.97
C SER A 153 0.84 16.43 8.32
N LEU A 154 1.18 15.15 8.45
CA LEU A 154 0.47 14.04 7.80
C LEU A 154 0.37 12.86 8.75
N ARG A 155 -0.79 12.21 8.76
CA ARG A 155 -0.99 10.86 9.28
C ARG A 155 -1.88 10.10 8.32
N THR A 156 -1.33 9.09 7.68
CA THR A 156 -2.07 8.24 6.74
C THR A 156 -1.88 6.77 7.08
N ALA A 157 -2.94 6.00 6.98
CA ALA A 157 -2.86 4.56 6.98
C ALA A 157 -2.46 4.07 5.58
N PHE A 158 -1.65 3.03 5.49
CA PHE A 158 -1.30 2.36 4.23
C PHE A 158 -1.11 0.87 4.47
N ALA A 159 -1.46 0.05 3.48
CA ALA A 159 -1.24 -1.40 3.52
C ALA A 159 0.01 -1.73 2.69
N GLY A 160 1.20 -1.69 3.29
CA GLY A 160 2.45 -1.94 2.55
C GLY A 160 3.71 -1.83 3.40
N GLN A 161 4.83 -2.36 2.90
CA GLN A 161 6.11 -2.42 3.64
C GLN A 161 7.18 -1.42 3.17
N ALA A 162 7.00 -0.78 2.01
CA ALA A 162 8.03 0.09 1.42
C ALA A 162 7.59 1.56 1.48
N VAL A 163 8.35 2.34 2.24
CA VAL A 163 8.27 3.80 2.32
C VAL A 163 9.67 4.34 2.04
N ILE A 164 9.81 5.24 1.08
CA ILE A 164 11.07 5.90 0.71
C ILE A 164 10.78 7.39 0.47
N SER A 165 11.72 8.26 0.84
CA SER A 165 11.75 9.66 0.38
C SER A 165 12.69 9.80 -0.81
N ALA A 166 12.28 10.53 -1.84
CA ALA A 166 13.15 10.89 -2.95
C ALA A 166 12.65 12.13 -3.70
N ASP A 167 13.54 13.01 -4.14
CA ASP A 167 13.25 14.19 -4.98
C ASP A 167 12.93 13.86 -6.46
N LEU A 168 11.78 13.30 -6.76
CA LEU A 168 11.31 13.03 -8.13
C LEU A 168 11.30 14.26 -9.05
N ASN A 169 11.28 15.48 -8.51
CA ASN A 169 11.12 16.74 -9.23
C ASN A 169 12.42 17.50 -9.57
N ALA A 170 13.58 16.86 -9.63
CA ALA A 170 14.90 17.42 -10.02
C ALA A 170 14.98 18.12 -11.42
N SER A 171 13.85 18.52 -12.02
CA SER A 171 13.70 19.18 -13.30
C SER A 171 13.99 20.69 -13.27
N THR A 172 15.25 21.06 -13.49
CA THR A 172 15.73 22.31 -14.16
C THR A 172 15.31 23.70 -13.65
N LYS A 173 14.35 23.85 -12.74
CA LYS A 173 14.27 25.04 -11.90
C LYS A 173 15.23 24.83 -10.76
N VAL A 174 16.20 25.73 -10.66
CA VAL A 174 16.97 25.94 -9.44
C VAL A 174 15.99 26.54 -8.43
N ASP A 175 15.07 25.73 -7.94
CA ASP A 175 14.46 26.01 -6.66
C ASP A 175 15.59 25.81 -5.64
N ALA A 176 15.74 26.75 -4.70
CA ALA A 176 16.91 26.81 -3.83
C ALA A 176 17.07 25.56 -2.97
N PHE A 177 15.96 24.83 -2.75
CA PHE A 177 15.89 23.55 -2.07
C PHE A 177 14.96 22.62 -2.87
N PRO A 178 15.45 21.48 -3.39
CA PRO A 178 14.61 20.52 -4.09
C PRO A 178 13.68 19.82 -3.09
N ARG A 179 12.37 19.87 -3.35
CA ARG A 179 11.39 19.11 -2.55
C ARG A 179 11.59 17.62 -2.77
N GLU A 180 11.59 16.88 -1.68
CA GLU A 180 11.51 15.43 -1.72
C GLU A 180 10.04 14.98 -1.70
N GLU A 181 9.70 13.93 -2.44
CA GLU A 181 8.38 13.33 -2.40
C GLU A 181 8.40 12.02 -1.60
N LEU A 182 7.25 11.75 -0.97
CA LEU A 182 7.03 10.52 -0.23
C LEU A 182 6.46 9.45 -1.16
N LEU A 183 7.20 8.36 -1.32
CA LEU A 183 6.84 7.21 -2.15
C LEU A 183 6.29 6.07 -1.30
N LEU A 184 5.13 5.55 -1.72
CA LEU A 184 4.42 4.46 -1.08
C LEU A 184 4.16 3.34 -2.09
N ALA A 185 4.50 2.11 -1.74
CA ALA A 185 3.97 0.95 -2.46
C ALA A 185 2.49 0.76 -2.11
N ILE A 186 1.58 0.89 -3.09
CA ILE A 186 0.13 0.72 -2.90
C ILE A 186 -0.42 -0.29 -3.92
N GLY A 187 -0.72 -1.51 -3.45
CA GLY A 187 -1.21 -2.59 -4.30
C GLY A 187 -0.23 -2.90 -5.44
N ASN A 188 -0.69 -2.73 -6.68
CA ASN A 188 0.09 -2.94 -7.91
C ASN A 188 0.67 -1.61 -8.47
N GLY A 189 0.66 -0.54 -7.70
CA GLY A 189 1.08 0.79 -8.12
C GLY A 189 2.04 1.46 -7.15
N ILE A 190 2.51 2.64 -7.57
CA ILE A 190 3.34 3.52 -6.75
C ILE A 190 2.51 4.77 -6.44
N GLY A 191 2.28 4.99 -5.16
CA GLY A 191 1.70 6.22 -4.63
C GLY A 191 2.80 7.22 -4.35
N VAL A 192 2.59 8.46 -4.75
CA VAL A 192 3.50 9.58 -4.51
C VAL A 192 2.71 10.65 -3.79
N LEU A 193 3.18 11.05 -2.62
CA LEU A 193 2.63 12.17 -1.86
C LEU A 193 3.57 13.35 -2.03
N ASP A 194 3.10 14.38 -2.71
CA ASP A 194 3.81 15.61 -3.03
C ASP A 194 3.39 16.70 -2.03
N ALA A 195 4.31 17.21 -1.22
CA ALA A 195 4.00 18.26 -0.25
C ALA A 195 4.19 19.65 -0.85
N ASP A 196 3.31 20.57 -0.45
CA ASP A 196 3.51 22.00 -0.72
C ASP A 196 4.22 22.71 0.44
N GLU A 197 4.57 23.99 0.24
CA GLU A 197 5.16 24.89 1.27
C GLU A 197 4.30 24.99 2.55
N GLU A 198 3.02 24.62 2.51
CA GLU A 198 2.12 24.60 3.67
C GLU A 198 2.05 23.21 4.32
N HIS A 199 2.96 22.30 3.93
CA HIS A 199 3.04 20.91 4.37
C HIS A 199 1.78 20.09 4.04
N VAL A 200 1.04 20.47 2.99
CA VAL A 200 -0.14 19.75 2.52
C VAL A 200 0.28 18.71 1.48
N PHE A 201 0.11 17.44 1.83
CA PHE A 201 0.45 16.31 0.96
C PHE A 201 -0.68 16.02 -0.03
N THR A 202 -0.38 16.13 -1.33
CA THR A 202 -1.29 15.82 -2.43
C THR A 202 -0.96 14.44 -3.01
N PRO A 203 -1.88 13.47 -2.98
CA PRO A 203 -1.63 12.15 -3.52
C PRO A 203 -1.66 12.12 -5.06
N ARG A 204 -0.71 11.39 -5.65
CA ARG A 204 -0.66 10.99 -7.06
C ARG A 204 -0.41 9.49 -7.12
N VAL A 205 -1.13 8.78 -7.98
CA VAL A 205 -0.97 7.33 -8.14
C VAL A 205 -0.46 7.07 -9.55
N TYR A 206 0.64 6.35 -9.66
CA TYR A 206 1.16 5.84 -10.92
C TYR A 206 0.82 4.35 -10.99
N PRO A 207 -0.22 3.95 -11.74
CA PRO A 207 -0.46 2.54 -12.01
C PRO A 207 0.73 1.97 -12.79
N VAL A 208 1.23 0.81 -12.40
CA VAL A 208 2.18 0.07 -13.22
C VAL A 208 1.38 -0.64 -14.32
N GLU A 209 1.46 -0.12 -15.54
CA GLU A 209 0.87 -0.74 -16.73
C GLU A 209 1.66 -2.03 -17.04
N LEU A 210 1.09 -3.21 -16.77
CA LEU A 210 1.70 -4.49 -17.14
C LEU A 210 1.28 -4.83 -18.57
N LEU A 211 2.26 -4.98 -19.47
CA LEU A 211 2.02 -5.50 -20.81
C LEU A 211 2.34 -6.99 -20.88
N THR A 212 1.40 -7.72 -21.49
CA THR A 212 1.60 -9.07 -22.02
C THR A 212 2.04 -8.96 -23.47
N ASP A 213 3.09 -9.70 -23.82
CA ASP A 213 3.60 -9.78 -25.19
C ASP A 213 2.78 -10.82 -25.96
N MET A 214 1.77 -10.39 -26.73
CA MET A 214 1.17 -11.21 -27.79
C MET A 214 0.86 -10.38 -29.04
N ASP A 215 1.80 -10.41 -29.99
CA ASP A 215 1.57 -10.09 -31.39
C ASP A 215 0.67 -11.16 -32.05
N GLU A 216 -0.66 -11.00 -32.05
CA GLU A 216 -1.55 -11.29 -33.19
C GLU A 216 -2.99 -10.76 -32.94
N PRO A 217 -3.61 -10.02 -33.88
CA PRO A 217 -4.95 -9.49 -33.70
C PRO A 217 -6.02 -10.55 -34.05
N LEU A 218 -6.68 -11.13 -33.05
CA LEU A 218 -7.92 -11.87 -33.29
C LEU A 218 -9.12 -10.91 -33.37
N VAL A 219 -9.37 -10.46 -34.60
CA VAL A 219 -10.63 -9.82 -35.00
C VAL A 219 -11.77 -10.84 -34.91
N SER A 220 -12.78 -10.60 -34.07
CA SER A 220 -14.15 -10.26 -34.49
C SER A 220 -15.18 -10.56 -33.39
N GLU A 221 -15.96 -9.53 -33.07
CA GLU A 221 -17.36 -9.52 -32.65
C GLU A 221 -17.82 -10.43 -31.49
N ARG A 222 -18.20 -9.75 -30.40
CA ARG A 222 -19.31 -10.06 -29.49
C ARG A 222 -19.35 -11.49 -28.96
N ASP A 223 -18.83 -11.70 -27.75
CA ASP A 223 -19.46 -12.53 -26.73
C ASP A 223 -18.72 -12.30 -25.40
N TRP A 224 -19.46 -11.92 -24.35
CA TRP A 224 -18.91 -11.65 -23.03
C TRP A 224 -18.33 -12.94 -22.42
N LYS A 225 -17.22 -12.83 -21.70
CA LYS A 225 -16.54 -13.94 -21.01
C LYS A 225 -16.46 -13.60 -19.52
N MET A 226 -17.02 -14.44 -18.67
CA MET A 226 -16.78 -14.42 -17.22
C MET A 226 -15.86 -15.59 -16.88
N VAL A 227 -14.79 -15.33 -16.14
CA VAL A 227 -13.88 -16.36 -15.62
C VAL A 227 -14.24 -16.57 -14.16
N LEU A 228 -14.71 -17.77 -13.84
CA LEU A 228 -14.92 -18.22 -12.47
C LEU A 228 -13.74 -19.13 -12.11
N ALA A 229 -12.96 -18.73 -11.11
CA ALA A 229 -11.91 -19.56 -10.52
C ALA A 229 -12.36 -19.98 -9.12
N SER A 230 -12.45 -21.28 -8.90
CA SER A 230 -12.59 -21.86 -7.56
C SER A 230 -11.26 -21.74 -6.81
N ASN A 231 -11.31 -21.44 -5.52
CA ASN A 231 -10.15 -21.47 -4.62
C ASN A 231 -10.31 -22.66 -3.66
N GLY A 232 -10.12 -23.87 -4.18
CA GLY A 232 -10.03 -25.08 -3.36
C GLY A 232 -8.67 -25.20 -2.67
N ASP A 233 -8.67 -25.31 -1.34
CA ASP A 233 -7.49 -25.59 -0.53
C ASP A 233 -7.02 -27.05 -0.76
N ALA A 234 -6.13 -27.30 -1.72
CA ALA A 234 -5.33 -28.53 -1.75
C ALA A 234 -4.05 -28.41 -2.59
N HIS A 235 -2.93 -28.78 -1.96
CA HIS A 235 -1.71 -29.31 -2.57
C HIS A 235 -1.21 -28.67 -3.89
N ALA A 236 -0.19 -27.83 -3.76
CA ALA A 236 0.78 -27.41 -4.78
C ALA A 236 0.70 -28.11 -6.17
N ASN A 237 0.18 -27.36 -7.17
CA ASN A 237 0.53 -27.36 -8.60
C ASN A 237 -0.56 -27.69 -9.64
N THR A 238 -1.85 -27.63 -9.32
CA THR A 238 -2.91 -27.67 -10.35
C THR A 238 -4.01 -26.63 -10.07
N LEU A 239 -4.30 -25.78 -11.06
CA LEU A 239 -5.51 -24.96 -11.11
C LEU A 239 -6.60 -25.86 -11.70
N ASP A 240 -7.23 -26.69 -10.88
CA ASP A 240 -8.10 -27.76 -11.38
C ASP A 240 -9.48 -27.28 -11.85
N ASP A 241 -9.91 -26.05 -11.54
CA ASP A 241 -11.28 -25.59 -11.85
C ASP A 241 -11.35 -24.12 -12.29
N VAL A 242 -11.07 -23.86 -13.58
CA VAL A 242 -11.42 -22.59 -14.23
C VAL A 242 -12.58 -22.81 -15.19
N PHE A 243 -13.72 -22.17 -14.91
CA PHE A 243 -14.86 -22.16 -15.83
C PHE A 243 -14.86 -20.84 -16.61
N ILE A 244 -14.67 -20.92 -17.93
CA ILE A 244 -14.99 -19.80 -18.82
C ILE A 244 -16.46 -19.92 -19.21
N VAL A 245 -17.26 -19.03 -18.66
CA VAL A 245 -18.68 -18.90 -18.99
C VAL A 245 -18.81 -17.90 -20.13
N THR A 246 -19.21 -18.38 -21.30
CA THR A 246 -19.57 -17.55 -22.46
C THR A 246 -21.09 -17.47 -22.61
N SER A 247 -21.63 -16.59 -23.44
CA SER A 247 -23.08 -16.55 -23.72
C SER A 247 -23.66 -17.86 -24.31
N ARG A 248 -22.81 -18.82 -24.73
CA ARG A 248 -23.23 -20.05 -25.44
C ARG A 248 -22.60 -21.35 -24.92
N SER A 249 -21.68 -21.27 -23.96
CA SER A 249 -20.97 -22.45 -23.45
C SER A 249 -20.33 -22.18 -22.09
N VAL A 250 -20.28 -23.21 -21.26
CA VAL A 250 -19.38 -23.30 -20.12
C VAL A 250 -18.18 -24.14 -20.57
N ILE A 251 -16.98 -23.57 -20.56
CA ILE A 251 -15.73 -24.29 -20.86
C ILE A 251 -15.05 -24.54 -19.51
N ALA A 252 -15.06 -25.80 -19.07
CA ALA A 252 -14.16 -26.24 -18.00
C ALA A 252 -12.74 -26.35 -18.57
N ILE A 253 -11.79 -25.61 -18.00
CA ILE A 253 -10.36 -25.70 -18.34
C ILE A 253 -9.68 -26.70 -17.39
N ASP A 254 -10.10 -27.97 -17.41
CA ASP A 254 -9.20 -29.13 -17.37
C ASP A 254 -10.04 -30.42 -17.43
N GLN A 255 -10.00 -31.13 -18.55
CA GLN A 255 -10.48 -32.50 -18.64
C GLN A 255 -9.39 -33.30 -19.30
N GLU A 256 -8.85 -34.31 -18.61
CA GLU A 256 -7.91 -35.25 -19.22
C GLU A 256 -8.52 -35.83 -20.52
N PRO A 257 -7.71 -35.97 -21.59
CA PRO A 257 -8.19 -36.46 -22.88
C PRO A 257 -8.55 -37.95 -22.78
N GLY A 258 -9.78 -38.25 -22.34
CA GLY A 258 -10.26 -39.63 -22.19
C GLY A 258 -11.63 -39.80 -21.55
N GLU A 259 -12.12 -38.84 -20.77
CA GLU A 259 -13.47 -38.88 -20.19
C GLU A 259 -14.51 -38.21 -21.09
N GLN A 260 -15.78 -38.61 -20.94
CA GLN A 260 -16.84 -38.34 -21.91
C GLN A 260 -16.89 -36.85 -22.28
N GLN A 261 -16.51 -36.54 -23.53
CA GLN A 261 -16.92 -35.29 -24.17
C GLN A 261 -18.40 -35.10 -23.89
N PHE A 262 -18.78 -33.93 -23.34
CA PHE A 262 -20.11 -33.40 -23.53
C PHE A 262 -20.35 -33.43 -25.06
N GLN A 263 -21.05 -34.45 -25.56
CA GLN A 263 -21.53 -34.43 -26.95
C GLN A 263 -22.30 -33.11 -27.12
N ASP A 264 -22.17 -32.51 -28.31
CA ASP A 264 -22.68 -31.19 -28.77
C ASP A 264 -24.18 -30.90 -28.48
N ASP A 265 -24.66 -31.12 -27.27
CA ASP A 265 -25.93 -30.64 -26.77
C ASP A 265 -25.73 -29.16 -26.49
N GLU A 266 -26.42 -28.32 -27.26
CA GLU A 266 -26.45 -26.87 -27.06
C GLU A 266 -26.87 -26.56 -25.62
N VAL A 267 -25.92 -26.04 -24.83
CA VAL A 267 -26.15 -25.57 -23.45
C VAL A 267 -26.27 -24.06 -23.50
N ASP A 268 -27.48 -23.56 -23.25
CA ASP A 268 -27.76 -22.13 -23.22
C ASP A 268 -27.81 -21.65 -21.77
N LEU A 269 -26.85 -20.78 -21.41
CA LEU A 269 -26.72 -20.21 -20.07
C LEU A 269 -27.80 -19.17 -19.82
N ARG A 270 -28.45 -19.28 -18.66
CA ARG A 270 -29.46 -18.32 -18.25
C ARG A 270 -28.92 -17.48 -17.10
N TRP A 271 -29.12 -16.17 -17.20
CA TRP A 271 -28.73 -15.22 -16.17
C TRP A 271 -29.95 -14.79 -15.35
N PRO A 272 -29.77 -14.46 -14.06
CA PRO A 272 -28.48 -14.44 -13.33
C PRO A 272 -28.05 -15.78 -12.73
N ILE A 273 -26.73 -15.94 -12.56
CA ILE A 273 -26.12 -16.96 -11.69
C ILE A 273 -26.25 -16.46 -10.24
N ALA A 274 -26.60 -17.35 -9.31
CA ALA A 274 -26.60 -17.03 -7.88
C ALA A 274 -25.39 -17.68 -7.19
N VAL A 275 -24.93 -17.07 -6.12
CA VAL A 275 -23.83 -17.55 -5.28
C VAL A 275 -24.34 -17.57 -3.84
N ALA A 276 -24.21 -18.69 -3.16
CA ALA A 276 -24.61 -18.84 -1.76
C ALA A 276 -23.94 -20.07 -1.16
N ASN A 277 -23.57 -20.01 0.13
CA ASN A 277 -23.18 -21.20 0.91
C ASN A 277 -24.45 -22.00 1.24
N VAL A 278 -24.75 -23.00 0.42
CA VAL A 278 -25.90 -23.89 0.55
C VAL A 278 -25.53 -25.24 1.18
N ASP A 279 -24.27 -25.67 1.13
CA ASP A 279 -23.73 -26.77 1.94
C ASP A 279 -22.93 -26.24 3.15
N PRO A 280 -23.54 -26.21 4.35
CA PRO A 280 -22.88 -25.76 5.57
C PRO A 280 -21.73 -26.66 6.03
N SER A 281 -21.55 -27.83 5.41
CA SER A 281 -20.42 -28.69 5.66
C SER A 281 -19.12 -28.11 5.10
N THR A 282 -19.24 -27.11 4.21
CA THR A 282 -18.13 -26.34 3.67
C THR A 282 -18.26 -24.86 4.04
N ASP A 283 -17.14 -24.17 4.18
CA ASP A 283 -17.12 -22.72 4.36
C ASP A 283 -17.25 -21.98 3.01
N CYS A 284 -17.53 -22.70 1.93
CA CYS A 284 -17.47 -22.20 0.57
C CYS A 284 -18.86 -21.88 0.04
N GLU A 285 -18.93 -20.89 -0.84
CA GLU A 285 -20.17 -20.56 -1.51
C GLU A 285 -20.26 -21.32 -2.84
N GLU A 286 -21.38 -22.01 -3.05
CA GLU A 286 -21.66 -22.71 -4.29
C GLU A 286 -22.22 -21.78 -5.36
N LEU A 287 -21.91 -22.10 -6.60
CA LEU A 287 -22.45 -21.44 -7.78
C LEU A 287 -23.71 -22.16 -8.27
N LEU A 288 -24.81 -21.43 -8.29
CA LEU A 288 -26.12 -21.89 -8.75
C LEU A 288 -26.33 -21.41 -10.19
N ILE A 289 -26.05 -22.30 -11.15
CA ILE A 289 -26.01 -21.98 -12.58
C ILE A 289 -27.23 -22.61 -13.28
N PRO A 290 -28.23 -21.82 -13.69
CA PRO A 290 -29.32 -22.34 -14.49
C PRO A 290 -28.90 -22.51 -15.95
N LEU A 291 -28.97 -23.73 -16.44
CA LEU A 291 -28.59 -24.17 -17.77
C LEU A 291 -29.81 -24.66 -18.53
N LYS A 292 -29.93 -24.34 -19.81
CA LYS A 292 -30.89 -24.99 -20.70
C LYS A 292 -30.17 -26.06 -21.51
N ARG A 293 -30.48 -27.33 -21.27
CA ARG A 293 -29.84 -28.49 -21.92
C ARG A 293 -30.87 -29.35 -22.62
N ALA A 294 -30.69 -29.57 -23.93
CA ALA A 294 -31.60 -30.36 -24.76
C ALA A 294 -33.09 -29.94 -24.63
N GLY A 295 -33.33 -28.64 -24.41
CA GLY A 295 -34.65 -28.07 -24.20
C GLY A 295 -35.03 -27.93 -22.73
N SER A 296 -34.62 -28.83 -21.83
CA SER A 296 -34.94 -28.79 -20.40
C SER A 296 -34.10 -27.77 -19.64
N LEU A 297 -34.69 -27.13 -18.63
CA LEU A 297 -33.95 -26.31 -17.68
C LEU A 297 -33.35 -27.23 -16.60
N VAL A 298 -32.05 -27.07 -16.35
CA VAL A 298 -31.28 -27.77 -15.34
C VAL A 298 -30.64 -26.73 -14.44
N LEU A 299 -30.82 -26.82 -13.13
CA LEU A 299 -30.00 -26.08 -12.18
C LEU A 299 -28.75 -26.90 -11.90
N HIS A 300 -27.60 -26.34 -12.22
CA HIS A 300 -26.30 -26.91 -11.89
C HIS A 300 -25.77 -26.22 -10.62
N VAL A 301 -25.52 -27.00 -9.58
CA VAL A 301 -24.90 -26.53 -8.33
C VAL A 301 -23.43 -26.96 -8.38
N HIS A 302 -22.55 -25.98 -8.49
CA HIS A 302 -21.11 -26.20 -8.47
C HIS A 302 -20.55 -25.78 -7.11
N ASP A 303 -20.06 -26.76 -6.36
CA ASP A 303 -19.33 -26.52 -5.13
C ASP A 303 -17.84 -26.40 -5.44
N PRO A 304 -17.24 -25.20 -5.26
CA PRO A 304 -15.82 -25.00 -5.54
C PRO A 304 -14.90 -25.74 -4.56
N CYS A 305 -15.42 -26.18 -3.41
CA CYS A 305 -14.65 -26.84 -2.35
C CYS A 305 -14.90 -28.34 -2.25
N ALA A 306 -15.85 -28.87 -3.02
CA ALA A 306 -15.97 -30.29 -3.22
C ALA A 306 -14.68 -30.86 -3.83
N ASP A 307 -14.36 -32.12 -3.50
CA ASP A 307 -13.34 -32.89 -4.22
C ASP A 307 -13.60 -32.75 -5.73
N PRO A 308 -12.61 -32.42 -6.59
CA PRO A 308 -12.81 -32.31 -8.04
C PRO A 308 -13.43 -33.56 -8.68
N GLY A 309 -13.34 -34.73 -8.01
CA GLY A 309 -14.02 -35.96 -8.41
C GLY A 309 -15.48 -36.10 -7.94
N ALA A 310 -16.00 -35.17 -7.14
CA ALA A 310 -17.38 -35.18 -6.67
C ALA A 310 -18.31 -34.79 -7.84
N PRO A 311 -19.37 -35.57 -8.09
CA PRO A 311 -20.29 -35.25 -9.16
C PRO A 311 -21.03 -33.95 -8.84
N ALA A 312 -20.89 -32.95 -9.69
CA ALA A 312 -21.69 -31.74 -9.61
C ALA A 312 -23.19 -32.09 -9.62
N LEU A 313 -23.94 -31.46 -8.72
CA LEU A 313 -25.35 -31.74 -8.60
C LEU A 313 -26.11 -31.05 -9.73
N ASN A 314 -26.85 -31.84 -10.51
CA ASN A 314 -27.67 -31.35 -11.60
C ASN A 314 -29.14 -31.66 -11.30
N TRP A 315 -29.95 -30.62 -11.12
CA TRP A 315 -31.39 -30.75 -10.91
C TRP A 315 -32.15 -30.40 -12.18
N ALA A 316 -32.83 -31.37 -12.81
CA ALA A 316 -33.63 -31.12 -14.00
C ALA A 316 -35.09 -30.85 -13.63
N PHE A 317 -35.68 -29.81 -14.24
CA PHE A 317 -37.10 -29.51 -14.07
C PHE A 317 -37.92 -30.07 -15.22
N ASP A 318 -38.87 -30.95 -14.90
CA ASP A 318 -39.77 -31.52 -15.88
C ASP A 318 -40.88 -30.53 -16.24
N GLY A 319 -41.04 -30.26 -17.53
CA GLY A 319 -42.09 -29.38 -18.03
C GLY A 319 -43.45 -30.06 -18.16
N GLU A 320 -44.52 -29.34 -17.87
CA GLU A 320 -45.88 -29.82 -18.13
C GLU A 320 -46.16 -29.95 -19.64
N GLY A 321 -46.75 -31.07 -20.04
CA GLY A 321 -47.20 -31.27 -21.43
C GLY A 321 -46.08 -31.38 -22.47
N GLY A 322 -44.83 -31.62 -22.05
CA GLY A 322 -43.67 -31.73 -22.95
C GLY A 322 -43.14 -30.38 -23.45
N VAL A 323 -43.60 -29.26 -22.88
CA VAL A 323 -43.00 -27.93 -23.07
C VAL A 323 -42.03 -27.72 -21.93
N ALA A 324 -40.76 -27.57 -22.25
CA ALA A 324 -39.75 -27.35 -21.23
C ALA A 324 -39.95 -26.01 -20.50
N PRO A 325 -39.71 -25.95 -19.18
CA PRO A 325 -39.88 -24.74 -18.41
C PRO A 325 -38.88 -23.66 -18.84
N GLU A 326 -39.28 -22.40 -18.72
CA GLU A 326 -38.40 -21.24 -18.85
C GLU A 326 -38.21 -20.57 -17.50
N LEU A 327 -37.06 -19.97 -17.23
CA LEU A 327 -36.87 -19.18 -16.00
C LEU A 327 -37.80 -17.97 -15.98
N ALA A 328 -38.43 -17.75 -14.84
CA ALA A 328 -39.37 -16.67 -14.55
C ALA A 328 -38.84 -15.74 -13.45
N GLY A 329 -37.53 -15.47 -13.45
CA GLY A 329 -36.86 -14.63 -12.46
C GLY A 329 -35.45 -15.13 -12.16
N PRO A 330 -34.74 -14.49 -11.20
CA PRO A 330 -33.46 -14.96 -10.71
C PRO A 330 -33.61 -16.23 -9.88
N VAL A 331 -32.59 -17.09 -9.92
CA VAL A 331 -32.37 -18.12 -8.89
C VAL A 331 -31.99 -17.41 -7.59
N GLN A 332 -32.57 -17.82 -6.47
CA GLN A 332 -32.32 -17.19 -5.18
C GLN A 332 -32.04 -18.26 -4.13
N ALA A 333 -31.13 -17.95 -3.21
CA ALA A 333 -30.88 -18.76 -2.04
C ALA A 333 -31.31 -17.98 -0.79
N PHE A 334 -32.06 -18.61 0.09
CA PHE A 334 -32.51 -18.03 1.36
C PHE A 334 -32.82 -19.16 2.35
N ASP A 335 -32.66 -18.87 3.63
CA ASP A 335 -32.96 -19.80 4.73
C ASP A 335 -34.46 -19.72 5.06
N LEU A 336 -35.23 -20.65 4.51
CA LEU A 336 -36.68 -20.79 4.64
C LEU A 336 -37.07 -21.28 6.02
N ASP A 337 -36.32 -22.21 6.62
CA ASP A 337 -36.67 -22.82 7.91
C ASP A 337 -35.88 -22.33 9.12
N HIS A 338 -35.01 -21.36 8.89
CA HIS A 338 -34.18 -20.66 9.88
C HIS A 338 -33.21 -21.62 10.60
N ASP A 339 -32.78 -22.70 9.93
CA ASP A 339 -31.80 -23.64 10.46
C ASP A 339 -30.34 -23.23 10.19
N GLY A 340 -30.15 -22.14 9.42
CA GLY A 340 -28.85 -21.64 8.99
C GLY A 340 -28.35 -22.25 7.69
N HIS A 341 -29.17 -23.00 6.96
CA HIS A 341 -28.83 -23.66 5.69
C HIS A 341 -29.78 -23.16 4.60
N PRO A 342 -29.32 -22.27 3.68
CA PRO A 342 -30.21 -21.70 2.71
C PRO A 342 -30.69 -22.72 1.68
N GLU A 343 -31.99 -22.73 1.43
CA GLU A 343 -32.61 -23.43 0.31
C GLU A 343 -32.50 -22.64 -0.98
N VAL A 344 -32.64 -23.33 -2.10
CA VAL A 344 -32.59 -22.72 -3.43
C VAL A 344 -33.98 -22.66 -4.03
N ALA A 345 -34.47 -21.46 -4.31
CA ALA A 345 -35.72 -21.24 -5.02
C ALA A 345 -35.51 -20.88 -6.48
N VAL A 346 -36.31 -21.51 -7.34
CA VAL A 346 -36.30 -21.29 -8.79
C VAL A 346 -37.72 -20.99 -9.27
N GLY A 347 -37.88 -19.82 -9.89
CA GLY A 347 -39.11 -19.43 -10.59
C GLY A 347 -39.15 -20.01 -12.01
N LEU A 348 -40.17 -20.79 -12.33
CA LEU A 348 -40.36 -21.46 -13.62
C LEU A 348 -41.68 -21.05 -14.27
N LYS A 349 -41.62 -20.67 -15.54
CA LYS A 349 -42.79 -20.55 -16.41
C LYS A 349 -43.11 -21.92 -17.00
N VAL A 350 -44.28 -22.46 -16.65
CA VAL A 350 -44.71 -23.83 -17.02
C VAL A 350 -45.96 -23.82 -17.88
N GLY A 351 -46.13 -24.83 -18.74
CA GLY A 351 -47.41 -25.15 -19.38
C GLY A 351 -47.84 -24.24 -20.56
N GLY A 352 -46.99 -23.33 -21.04
CA GLY A 352 -47.27 -22.44 -22.20
C GLY A 352 -48.32 -21.35 -21.96
N GLU A 353 -49.18 -21.52 -20.96
CA GLU A 353 -49.92 -20.44 -20.31
C GLU A 353 -48.96 -19.68 -19.38
N GLU A 354 -49.18 -18.39 -19.10
CA GLU A 354 -48.28 -17.58 -18.25
C GLU A 354 -48.37 -17.93 -16.76
N LYS A 355 -48.32 -19.23 -16.44
CA LYS A 355 -48.26 -19.77 -15.08
C LYS A 355 -46.81 -19.76 -14.63
N ILE A 356 -46.56 -19.18 -13.46
CA ILE A 356 -45.26 -19.22 -12.80
C ILE A 356 -45.37 -20.10 -11.55
N GLN A 357 -44.44 -21.04 -11.44
CA GLN A 357 -44.24 -21.91 -10.29
C GLN A 357 -42.92 -21.58 -9.61
N ILE A 358 -42.92 -21.53 -8.29
CA ILE A 358 -41.71 -21.43 -7.47
C ILE A 358 -41.42 -22.83 -6.97
N HIS A 359 -40.26 -23.39 -7.31
CA HIS A 359 -39.79 -24.65 -6.76
C HIS A 359 -38.68 -24.35 -5.75
N VAL A 360 -38.79 -24.88 -4.53
CA VAL A 360 -37.74 -24.82 -3.52
C VAL A 360 -37.01 -26.16 -3.48
N LEU A 361 -35.70 -26.11 -3.54
CA LEU A 361 -34.82 -27.24 -3.32
C LEU A 361 -34.29 -27.15 -1.90
N HIS A 362 -34.70 -28.09 -1.06
CA HIS A 362 -34.36 -28.15 0.36
C HIS A 362 -33.04 -28.89 0.54
N HIS A 363 -32.10 -28.35 1.31
CA HIS A 363 -30.87 -29.05 1.64
C HIS A 363 -31.10 -30.04 2.79
N VAL A 364 -30.97 -31.34 2.53
CA VAL A 364 -31.21 -32.39 3.52
C VAL A 364 -30.01 -33.32 3.58
N SER A 365 -29.21 -33.24 4.65
CA SER A 365 -28.12 -34.20 4.92
C SER A 365 -27.03 -34.29 3.84
N GLY A 366 -26.67 -33.18 3.21
CA GLY A 366 -25.60 -33.13 2.18
C GLY A 366 -26.09 -33.41 0.76
N HIS A 367 -27.40 -33.41 0.51
CA HIS A 367 -27.97 -33.42 -0.83
C HIS A 367 -29.25 -32.57 -0.88
N PHE A 368 -29.57 -32.05 -2.06
CA PHE A 368 -30.85 -31.35 -2.27
C PHE A 368 -31.98 -32.33 -2.55
N GLU A 369 -33.15 -32.03 -2.02
CA GLU A 369 -34.42 -32.67 -2.39
C GLU A 369 -35.40 -31.59 -2.84
N GLU A 370 -36.32 -31.91 -3.76
CA GLU A 370 -37.40 -30.97 -4.11
C GLU A 370 -38.37 -30.88 -2.94
N GLY A 371 -38.46 -29.68 -2.38
CA GLY A 371 -39.32 -29.34 -1.26
C GLY A 371 -40.67 -28.82 -1.73
N ILE A 372 -41.07 -27.67 -1.20
CA ILE A 372 -42.35 -27.04 -1.48
C ILE A 372 -42.33 -26.39 -2.86
N CYS A 373 -43.41 -26.56 -3.62
CA CYS A 373 -43.67 -25.80 -4.83
C CYS A 373 -44.90 -24.91 -4.66
N VAL A 374 -44.87 -23.67 -5.17
CA VAL A 374 -45.97 -22.69 -5.09
C VAL A 374 -46.34 -22.17 -6.48
N ASP A 375 -47.62 -22.20 -6.82
CA ASP A 375 -48.17 -21.52 -7.99
C ASP A 375 -48.26 -20.01 -7.72
N ALA A 376 -47.24 -19.25 -8.12
CA ALA A 376 -47.13 -17.82 -7.84
C ALA A 376 -48.20 -17.00 -8.59
N LEU A 377 -48.43 -17.23 -9.88
CA LEU A 377 -49.14 -16.23 -10.70
C LEU A 377 -50.33 -16.77 -11.50
N THR A 378 -51.34 -15.90 -11.63
CA THR A 378 -52.38 -16.00 -12.66
C THR A 378 -52.37 -14.73 -13.53
N PRO A 379 -52.62 -14.80 -14.86
CA PRO A 379 -52.55 -13.67 -15.79
C PRO A 379 -53.40 -12.44 -15.43
N ALA A 380 -54.37 -12.59 -14.52
CA ALA A 380 -55.24 -11.49 -14.09
C ALA A 380 -54.47 -10.35 -13.39
N VAL A 381 -53.42 -10.65 -12.63
CA VAL A 381 -52.65 -9.64 -11.87
C VAL A 381 -51.71 -8.83 -12.76
N ALA A 382 -51.09 -9.45 -13.77
CA ALA A 382 -50.22 -8.76 -14.73
C ALA A 382 -50.95 -7.59 -15.43
N SER A 383 -52.27 -7.69 -15.59
CA SER A 383 -53.10 -6.61 -16.17
C SER A 383 -53.20 -5.36 -15.30
N LEU A 384 -52.95 -5.45 -13.99
CA LEU A 384 -53.08 -4.33 -13.04
C LEU A 384 -51.95 -3.31 -13.19
N CYS A 385 -50.70 -3.76 -13.35
CA CYS A 385 -49.54 -2.86 -13.52
C CYS A 385 -48.92 -2.87 -14.93
N GLY A 386 -49.40 -3.74 -15.83
CA GLY A 386 -48.99 -3.77 -17.23
C GLY A 386 -47.59 -4.31 -17.48
N ALA A 387 -47.01 -5.03 -16.51
CA ALA A 387 -45.72 -5.69 -16.62
C ALA A 387 -45.89 -7.20 -16.78
N ALA A 388 -44.92 -7.83 -17.44
CA ALA A 388 -44.86 -9.29 -17.49
C ALA A 388 -44.68 -9.84 -16.07
N PRO A 389 -45.35 -10.95 -15.73
CA PRO A 389 -45.17 -11.58 -14.43
C PRO A 389 -43.75 -12.19 -14.40
N VAL A 390 -42.86 -11.61 -13.62
CA VAL A 390 -41.52 -12.11 -13.33
C VAL A 390 -41.31 -12.03 -11.83
N LEU A 391 -40.63 -13.00 -11.24
CA LEU A 391 -40.27 -12.95 -9.84
C LEU A 391 -39.05 -12.03 -9.69
N LEU A 392 -39.14 -11.12 -8.73
CA LEU A 392 -38.06 -10.17 -8.37
C LEU A 392 -37.34 -10.60 -7.10
N ALA A 393 -38.08 -11.13 -6.12
CA ALA A 393 -37.54 -11.68 -4.88
C ALA A 393 -38.40 -12.84 -4.38
N ILE A 394 -37.80 -13.80 -3.66
CA ILE A 394 -38.47 -14.95 -3.02
C ILE A 394 -37.88 -15.10 -1.60
N GLY A 395 -38.71 -15.44 -0.61
CA GLY A 395 -38.30 -15.72 0.77
C GLY A 395 -39.51 -16.06 1.63
N ASP A 396 -39.42 -16.10 2.95
CA ASP A 396 -40.54 -16.34 3.87
C ASP A 396 -40.80 -15.10 4.73
N LEU A 397 -41.85 -14.31 4.42
CA LEU A 397 -42.13 -13.05 5.11
C LEU A 397 -42.91 -13.21 6.41
N ASP A 398 -43.61 -14.34 6.58
CA ASP A 398 -44.51 -14.55 7.72
C ASP A 398 -44.15 -15.76 8.60
N GLY A 399 -43.08 -16.48 8.26
CA GLY A 399 -42.53 -17.60 9.02
C GLY A 399 -43.37 -18.86 8.92
N ASP A 400 -44.19 -19.01 7.87
CA ASP A 400 -45.07 -20.17 7.69
C ASP A 400 -44.43 -21.34 6.92
N LEU A 401 -43.14 -21.21 6.57
CA LEU A 401 -42.32 -22.12 5.78
C LEU A 401 -42.83 -22.33 4.35
N VAL A 402 -43.61 -21.38 3.82
CA VAL A 402 -44.04 -21.35 2.42
C VAL A 402 -43.39 -20.16 1.72
N PRO A 403 -42.83 -20.36 0.50
CA PRO A 403 -42.25 -19.25 -0.25
C PRO A 403 -43.25 -18.14 -0.57
N ASP A 404 -42.93 -16.96 -0.07
CA ASP A 404 -43.45 -15.67 -0.45
C ASP A 404 -42.64 -15.08 -1.58
N TYR A 405 -43.20 -14.10 -2.27
CA TYR A 405 -42.51 -13.51 -3.40
C TYR A 405 -42.92 -12.06 -3.68
N VAL A 406 -42.03 -11.40 -4.41
CA VAL A 406 -42.24 -10.06 -4.96
C VAL A 406 -42.25 -10.17 -6.48
N ASP A 407 -43.26 -9.59 -7.10
CA ASP A 407 -43.34 -9.40 -8.56
C ASP A 407 -43.41 -7.89 -8.87
N PRO A 408 -43.33 -7.44 -10.14
CA PRO A 408 -43.39 -6.02 -10.48
C PRO A 408 -44.63 -5.26 -9.95
N CYS A 409 -45.72 -5.97 -9.70
CA CYS A 409 -47.01 -5.41 -9.33
C CYS A 409 -47.35 -5.55 -7.83
N GLN A 410 -46.72 -6.45 -7.08
CA GLN A 410 -47.14 -6.75 -5.70
C GLN A 410 -46.10 -7.52 -4.88
N VAL A 411 -46.24 -7.43 -3.56
CA VAL A 411 -45.69 -8.39 -2.59
C VAL A 411 -46.80 -9.37 -2.22
N VAL A 412 -46.51 -10.67 -2.24
CA VAL A 412 -47.46 -11.73 -1.94
C VAL A 412 -46.93 -12.61 -0.83
N MET A 413 -47.72 -12.69 0.25
CA MET A 413 -47.58 -13.72 1.27
C MET A 413 -48.45 -14.90 0.88
N SER A 414 -47.80 -15.99 0.51
CA SER A 414 -48.40 -17.30 0.29
C SER A 414 -49.09 -17.76 1.58
N ALA A 415 -50.03 -18.69 1.47
CA ALA A 415 -50.69 -19.23 2.64
C ALA A 415 -50.39 -20.70 2.75
N ASN A 416 -49.95 -21.15 3.92
CA ASN A 416 -49.90 -22.56 4.29
C ASN A 416 -51.32 -23.13 4.43
N LEU A 417 -51.93 -23.47 3.29
CA LEU A 417 -53.20 -24.18 3.21
C LEU A 417 -52.95 -25.67 3.46
N SER A 418 -52.46 -26.00 4.66
CA SER A 418 -52.24 -27.35 5.15
C SER A 418 -53.58 -28.09 5.31
N SER A 419 -54.20 -28.43 4.18
CA SER A 419 -55.03 -29.62 4.08
C SER A 419 -54.06 -30.79 3.92
N PRO A 420 -53.99 -31.75 4.87
CA PRO A 420 -53.01 -32.85 4.90
C PRO A 420 -53.24 -33.92 3.80
N ALA A 421 -53.69 -33.52 2.61
CA ALA A 421 -54.09 -34.40 1.53
C ALA A 421 -53.68 -33.92 0.13
N THR A 422 -52.83 -32.89 0.00
CA THR A 422 -52.25 -32.56 -1.32
C THR A 422 -51.40 -33.75 -1.77
N PRO A 423 -51.72 -34.39 -2.92
CA PRO A 423 -50.91 -35.50 -3.42
C PRO A 423 -49.46 -35.05 -3.62
N ALA A 424 -48.50 -35.91 -3.28
CA ALA A 424 -47.10 -35.67 -3.58
C ALA A 424 -46.94 -35.38 -5.08
N GLY A 425 -46.42 -34.20 -5.43
CA GLY A 425 -46.22 -33.73 -6.81
C GLY A 425 -47.17 -32.65 -7.31
N GLU A 426 -48.14 -32.16 -6.52
CA GLU A 426 -48.92 -30.96 -6.87
C GLU A 426 -48.41 -29.73 -6.09
N CYS A 427 -48.11 -28.64 -6.81
CA CYS A 427 -47.72 -27.36 -6.22
C CYS A 427 -48.89 -26.74 -5.44
N LEU A 428 -48.58 -26.06 -4.33
CA LEU A 428 -49.55 -25.31 -3.54
C LEU A 428 -50.13 -24.17 -4.38
N SER A 429 -51.44 -24.00 -4.37
CA SER A 429 -52.11 -22.93 -5.10
C SER A 429 -51.88 -21.57 -4.40
N GLY A 430 -50.80 -20.86 -4.75
CA GLY A 430 -50.50 -19.53 -4.19
C GLY A 430 -51.46 -18.42 -4.68
N GLY A 431 -52.04 -18.57 -5.87
CA GLY A 431 -52.80 -17.50 -6.54
C GLY A 431 -54.17 -17.14 -5.95
N GLU A 432 -55.05 -18.10 -5.69
CA GLU A 432 -56.45 -17.78 -5.31
C GLU A 432 -56.71 -17.71 -3.81
N SER A 433 -55.75 -18.19 -3.01
CA SER A 433 -55.90 -18.33 -1.55
C SER A 433 -54.73 -17.72 -0.76
N ALA A 434 -53.85 -16.94 -1.41
CA ALA A 434 -52.82 -16.14 -0.71
C ALA A 434 -53.42 -15.35 0.46
N GLY A 435 -52.77 -15.40 1.61
CA GLY A 435 -53.27 -14.83 2.86
C GLY A 435 -53.28 -13.31 2.83
N TYR A 436 -52.23 -12.69 2.28
CA TYR A 436 -52.04 -11.25 2.26
C TYR A 436 -51.30 -10.77 1.01
N ARG A 437 -51.69 -9.61 0.48
CA ARG A 437 -51.12 -9.00 -0.72
C ARG A 437 -50.98 -7.49 -0.57
N VAL A 438 -49.85 -6.95 -1.01
CA VAL A 438 -49.63 -5.50 -1.11
C VAL A 438 -49.40 -5.12 -2.55
N TYR A 439 -50.35 -4.40 -3.14
CA TYR A 439 -50.26 -3.97 -4.52
C TYR A 439 -49.39 -2.71 -4.65
N ASN A 440 -48.46 -2.77 -5.60
CA ASN A 440 -47.79 -1.61 -6.13
C ASN A 440 -48.76 -0.80 -6.98
N THR A 441 -49.09 0.41 -6.53
CA THR A 441 -49.97 1.34 -7.26
C THR A 441 -49.20 2.34 -8.13
N GLU A 442 -47.87 2.25 -8.12
CA GLU A 442 -46.98 3.14 -8.86
C GLU A 442 -46.44 2.47 -10.14
N ARG A 443 -45.21 2.81 -10.55
CA ARG A 443 -44.54 2.16 -11.67
C ARG A 443 -44.18 0.72 -11.26
N PRO A 444 -44.22 -0.26 -12.19
CA PRO A 444 -43.81 -1.62 -11.89
C PRO A 444 -42.38 -1.67 -11.34
N TRP A 445 -42.17 -2.48 -10.31
CA TRP A 445 -40.84 -2.73 -9.78
C TRP A 445 -40.00 -3.51 -10.80
N GLY A 446 -38.71 -3.20 -10.84
CA GLY A 446 -37.73 -3.87 -11.71
C GLY A 446 -36.71 -4.69 -10.93
N ALA A 447 -36.58 -4.42 -9.63
CA ALA A 447 -35.74 -5.18 -8.71
C ALA A 447 -36.35 -5.15 -7.31
N ALA A 448 -36.15 -6.23 -6.55
CA ALA A 448 -36.53 -6.33 -5.16
C ALA A 448 -35.51 -7.17 -4.38
N ILE A 449 -35.42 -6.94 -3.08
CA ILE A 449 -34.64 -7.71 -2.10
C ILE A 449 -35.58 -8.05 -0.95
N MET A 450 -35.49 -9.30 -0.47
CA MET A 450 -36.17 -9.75 0.73
C MET A 450 -35.11 -10.16 1.77
N HIS A 451 -35.06 -9.48 2.91
CA HIS A 451 -34.09 -9.77 3.98
C HIS A 451 -34.42 -9.00 5.26
N GLU A 452 -33.85 -9.43 6.38
CA GLU A 452 -33.79 -8.64 7.61
C GLU A 452 -32.94 -7.37 7.40
N LEU A 453 -33.57 -6.18 7.37
CA LEU A 453 -32.91 -4.88 7.14
C LEU A 453 -32.99 -3.95 8.35
N ASN A 454 -33.62 -4.41 9.44
CA ASN A 454 -33.89 -3.63 10.62
C ASN A 454 -33.55 -4.36 11.95
N GLY A 455 -32.87 -5.50 11.88
CA GLY A 455 -32.46 -6.33 13.01
C GLY A 455 -33.61 -6.76 13.94
N ASP A 456 -34.83 -6.97 13.45
CA ASP A 456 -35.98 -7.43 14.26
C ASP A 456 -36.32 -8.92 14.12
N ALA A 457 -35.47 -9.68 13.43
CA ALA A 457 -35.56 -11.09 13.10
C ALA A 457 -36.75 -11.45 12.18
N HIS A 458 -37.28 -10.47 11.44
CA HIS A 458 -38.31 -10.63 10.44
C HIS A 458 -37.84 -10.07 9.10
N PRO A 459 -37.93 -10.84 8.01
CA PRO A 459 -37.52 -10.34 6.71
C PRO A 459 -38.42 -9.20 6.25
N ASP A 460 -37.76 -8.15 5.78
CA ASP A 460 -38.35 -6.98 5.15
C ASP A 460 -38.29 -7.09 3.63
N VAL A 461 -39.07 -6.27 2.93
CA VAL A 461 -38.98 -6.12 1.47
C VAL A 461 -38.52 -4.72 1.11
N VAL A 462 -37.51 -4.63 0.23
CA VAL A 462 -37.19 -3.41 -0.50
C VAL A 462 -37.39 -3.65 -1.99
N ALA A 463 -38.11 -2.76 -2.65
CA ALA A 463 -38.31 -2.80 -4.09
C ALA A 463 -38.08 -1.43 -4.73
N VAL A 464 -37.63 -1.43 -5.98
CA VAL A 464 -37.41 -0.21 -6.75
C VAL A 464 -37.95 -0.32 -8.16
N SER A 465 -38.57 0.76 -8.64
CA SER A 465 -38.97 0.89 -10.03
C SER A 465 -37.78 1.35 -10.89
N PRO A 466 -37.62 0.90 -12.14
CA PRO A 466 -36.60 1.41 -13.04
C PRO A 466 -36.69 2.95 -13.17
N GLY A 467 -35.57 3.64 -12.97
CA GLY A 467 -35.50 5.11 -12.95
C GLY A 467 -36.21 5.77 -11.76
N GLY A 468 -36.66 4.99 -10.78
CA GLY A 468 -37.27 5.49 -9.54
C GLY A 468 -36.23 6.16 -8.64
N THR A 469 -36.65 7.20 -7.93
CA THR A 469 -35.78 7.97 -7.01
C THR A 469 -36.07 7.71 -5.53
N ALA A 470 -36.89 6.69 -5.26
CA ALA A 470 -37.23 6.23 -3.92
C ALA A 470 -37.36 4.70 -3.94
N LEU A 471 -36.96 4.08 -2.83
CA LEU A 471 -37.16 2.66 -2.59
C LEU A 471 -38.49 2.48 -1.86
N ALA A 472 -39.31 1.53 -2.29
CA ALA A 472 -40.46 1.08 -1.53
C ALA A 472 -39.96 0.11 -0.45
N PHE A 473 -40.23 0.39 0.81
CA PHE A 473 -39.83 -0.45 1.95
C PHE A 473 -41.08 -0.99 2.64
N PHE A 474 -41.16 -2.29 2.82
CA PHE A 474 -42.22 -2.97 3.54
C PHE A 474 -41.59 -3.70 4.72
N ARG A 475 -41.79 -3.17 5.91
CA ARG A 475 -41.29 -3.81 7.12
C ARG A 475 -42.10 -5.06 7.45
N GLY A 476 -41.43 -6.20 7.59
CA GLY A 476 -41.99 -7.47 8.05
C GLY A 476 -42.46 -7.39 9.50
N THR A 477 -43.41 -8.25 9.86
CA THR A 477 -43.86 -8.39 11.26
C THR A 477 -44.22 -9.85 11.54
N GLU A 478 -44.12 -10.28 12.81
CA GLU A 478 -44.50 -11.63 13.29
C GLU A 478 -45.90 -12.10 12.88
N GLU A 479 -46.82 -11.21 12.50
CA GLU A 479 -48.23 -11.54 12.23
C GLU A 479 -48.57 -11.66 10.73
N GLY A 480 -47.56 -11.74 9.85
CA GLY A 480 -47.78 -11.75 8.39
C GLY A 480 -48.40 -10.44 7.89
N LEU A 481 -48.00 -9.32 8.51
CA LEU A 481 -48.39 -7.97 8.10
C LEU A 481 -47.16 -7.20 7.63
N LEU A 482 -47.36 -6.34 6.63
CA LEU A 482 -46.33 -5.45 6.12
C LEU A 482 -46.65 -3.99 6.44
N ASN A 483 -45.66 -3.25 6.95
CA ASN A 483 -45.77 -1.81 7.16
C ASN A 483 -45.06 -1.05 6.04
N PRO A 484 -45.80 -0.47 5.06
CA PRO A 484 -45.20 0.22 3.93
C PRO A 484 -44.65 1.60 4.32
N SER A 485 -43.50 1.94 3.77
CA SER A 485 -42.91 3.27 3.79
C SER A 485 -42.00 3.48 2.56
N GLY A 486 -41.38 4.65 2.45
CA GLY A 486 -40.46 4.95 1.35
C GLY A 486 -39.13 5.47 1.86
N ILE A 487 -38.04 5.02 1.23
CA ILE A 487 -36.69 5.50 1.51
C ILE A 487 -36.28 6.41 0.34
N PRO A 488 -36.05 7.72 0.57
CA PRO A 488 -35.66 8.62 -0.50
C PRO A 488 -34.24 8.29 -0.94
N ALA A 489 -34.09 7.73 -2.14
CA ALA A 489 -32.78 7.46 -2.72
C ALA A 489 -32.15 8.79 -3.19
N GLY A 490 -32.93 9.62 -3.90
CA GLY A 490 -32.47 10.91 -4.43
C GLY A 490 -31.77 10.83 -5.78
N MET A 491 -31.71 9.64 -6.39
CA MET A 491 -31.18 9.36 -7.73
C MET A 491 -31.94 8.20 -8.37
N ALA A 492 -31.85 8.07 -9.69
CA ALA A 492 -32.36 6.91 -10.39
C ALA A 492 -31.53 5.68 -9.99
N VAL A 493 -32.17 4.65 -9.45
CA VAL A 493 -31.49 3.40 -9.06
C VAL A 493 -31.49 2.45 -10.26
N GLY A 494 -30.31 1.97 -10.64
CA GLY A 494 -30.11 0.99 -11.70
C GLY A 494 -30.02 -0.44 -11.17
N GLN A 495 -29.23 -0.65 -10.11
CA GLN A 495 -29.08 -1.96 -9.46
C GLN A 495 -29.10 -1.83 -7.95
N MET A 496 -29.47 -2.94 -7.29
CA MET A 496 -29.47 -3.09 -5.84
C MET A 496 -28.81 -4.41 -5.45
N VAL A 497 -28.03 -4.39 -4.39
CA VAL A 497 -27.41 -5.56 -3.76
C VAL A 497 -27.57 -5.48 -2.25
N ARG A 498 -27.32 -6.60 -1.57
CA ARG A 498 -27.41 -6.74 -0.11
C ARG A 498 -26.04 -7.13 0.45
N GLY A 499 -25.70 -6.62 1.62
CA GLY A 499 -24.53 -7.01 2.41
C GLY A 499 -24.54 -6.34 3.78
N ASP A 500 -23.79 -6.83 4.77
CA ASP A 500 -23.50 -6.10 6.01
C ASP A 500 -22.20 -5.31 5.80
N PHE A 501 -22.27 -4.08 5.31
CA PHE A 501 -21.08 -3.33 4.90
C PHE A 501 -20.40 -2.60 6.06
N ASP A 502 -20.98 -2.62 7.26
CA ASP A 502 -20.44 -1.95 8.44
C ASP A 502 -20.24 -2.85 9.67
N GLY A 503 -20.57 -4.13 9.56
CA GLY A 503 -20.31 -5.15 10.57
C GLY A 503 -21.24 -5.06 11.77
N ASP A 504 -22.40 -4.40 11.65
CA ASP A 504 -23.39 -4.32 12.72
C ASP A 504 -24.37 -5.51 12.75
N SER A 505 -24.18 -6.49 11.85
CA SER A 505 -25.00 -7.68 11.66
C SER A 505 -26.43 -7.40 11.19
N ILE A 506 -26.72 -6.17 10.75
CA ILE A 506 -27.95 -5.83 10.04
C ILE A 506 -27.60 -5.69 8.56
N ALA A 507 -28.38 -6.31 7.68
CA ALA A 507 -28.12 -6.14 6.26
C ALA A 507 -28.40 -4.69 5.81
N ASP A 508 -27.48 -4.18 5.02
CA ASP A 508 -27.53 -2.92 4.31
C ASP A 508 -27.92 -3.15 2.84
N ILE A 509 -28.11 -2.04 2.13
CA ILE A 509 -28.47 -2.04 0.71
C ILE A 509 -27.45 -1.23 -0.08
N GLY A 510 -26.72 -1.91 -0.96
CA GLY A 510 -25.88 -1.28 -1.97
C GLY A 510 -26.68 -0.89 -3.20
N LEU A 511 -26.46 0.31 -3.73
CA LEU A 511 -27.15 0.87 -4.89
C LEU A 511 -26.13 1.36 -5.92
N LEU A 512 -26.42 1.08 -7.18
CA LEU A 512 -25.71 1.67 -8.33
C LEU A 512 -26.67 2.59 -9.07
N GLU A 513 -26.26 3.83 -9.31
CA GLU A 513 -27.05 4.83 -10.03
C GLU A 513 -27.23 4.45 -11.51
N ASP A 514 -28.47 4.55 -12.00
CA ASP A 514 -28.78 4.42 -13.43
C ASP A 514 -28.43 5.72 -14.14
N VAL A 515 -27.27 5.73 -14.79
CA VAL A 515 -26.78 6.87 -15.56
C VAL A 515 -26.67 6.52 -17.03
N ALA A 516 -26.78 7.52 -17.89
CA ALA A 516 -26.53 7.34 -19.31
C ALA A 516 -25.08 6.88 -19.53
N ARG A 517 -24.87 5.92 -20.44
CA ARG A 517 -23.52 5.49 -20.82
C ARG A 517 -22.62 6.70 -21.17
N GLY A 518 -21.36 6.64 -20.78
CA GLY A 518 -20.36 7.70 -20.72
C GLY A 518 -20.42 8.58 -19.45
N SER A 519 -21.24 8.25 -18.45
CA SER A 519 -21.43 9.09 -17.26
C SER A 519 -20.92 8.40 -15.99
N GLU A 520 -20.58 9.19 -14.98
CA GLU A 520 -20.26 8.67 -13.64
C GLU A 520 -21.53 8.18 -12.94
N ALA A 521 -21.56 6.88 -12.61
CA ALA A 521 -22.55 6.27 -11.75
C ALA A 521 -22.13 6.40 -10.28
N GLY A 522 -23.02 6.93 -9.43
CA GLY A 522 -22.82 6.88 -7.99
C GLY A 522 -23.02 5.49 -7.42
N VAL A 523 -22.08 5.05 -6.58
CA VAL A 523 -22.20 3.84 -5.73
C VAL A 523 -22.61 4.31 -4.34
N ARG A 524 -23.72 3.78 -3.81
CA ARG A 524 -24.33 4.27 -2.57
C ARG A 524 -24.74 3.15 -1.64
N LEU A 525 -24.76 3.42 -0.34
CA LEU A 525 -25.24 2.49 0.67
C LEU A 525 -26.38 3.09 1.49
N ALA A 526 -27.49 2.36 1.62
CA ALA A 526 -28.50 2.59 2.65
C ALA A 526 -28.27 1.61 3.80
N PHE A 527 -27.75 2.14 4.91
CA PHE A 527 -27.43 1.32 6.08
C PHE A 527 -28.68 0.86 6.82
N GLY A 528 -28.71 -0.42 7.20
CA GLY A 528 -29.68 -1.03 8.07
C GLY A 528 -29.79 -0.30 9.40
N ARG A 529 -30.96 -0.38 10.04
CA ARG A 529 -31.22 0.31 11.32
C ARG A 529 -32.17 -0.48 12.19
N HIS A 530 -31.79 -0.68 13.44
CA HIS A 530 -32.65 -1.35 14.42
C HIS A 530 -34.07 -0.80 14.48
N LEU A 531 -35.07 -1.67 14.25
CA LEU A 531 -36.51 -1.45 14.43
C LEU A 531 -37.12 -0.36 13.53
N THR A 532 -36.42 0.10 12.48
CA THR A 532 -36.87 1.15 11.56
C THR A 532 -36.38 0.88 10.14
N ALA A 533 -36.96 1.55 9.15
CA ALA A 533 -36.44 1.52 7.79
C ALA A 533 -34.94 1.90 7.73
N PRO A 534 -34.18 1.32 6.79
CA PRO A 534 -32.81 1.72 6.50
C PRO A 534 -32.66 3.23 6.32
N ALA A 535 -31.45 3.74 6.60
CA ALA A 535 -31.12 5.15 6.39
C ALA A 535 -31.22 5.53 4.90
N PRO A 536 -31.48 6.82 4.58
CA PRO A 536 -31.31 7.30 3.20
C PRO A 536 -29.91 6.98 2.66
N PRO A 537 -29.75 6.59 1.37
CA PRO A 537 -28.48 6.16 0.84
C PRO A 537 -27.39 7.24 0.86
N VAL A 538 -26.21 6.89 1.35
CA VAL A 538 -25.01 7.72 1.38
C VAL A 538 -24.12 7.38 0.19
N LEU A 539 -23.54 8.40 -0.47
CA LEU A 539 -22.58 8.20 -1.55
C LEU A 539 -21.26 7.69 -0.99
N VAL A 540 -20.84 6.50 -1.41
CA VAL A 540 -19.56 5.89 -0.99
C VAL A 540 -18.52 5.92 -2.10
N GLY A 541 -18.94 5.99 -3.36
CA GLY A 541 -18.02 6.04 -4.50
C GLY A 541 -18.68 6.52 -5.78
N ARG A 542 -17.84 6.77 -6.79
CA ARG A 542 -18.27 7.03 -8.17
C ARG A 542 -17.46 6.13 -9.08
N VAL A 543 -18.12 5.55 -10.07
CA VAL A 543 -17.49 4.76 -11.12
C VAL A 543 -17.94 5.27 -12.47
N GLN A 544 -17.11 5.15 -13.50
CA GLN A 544 -17.52 5.50 -14.87
C GLN A 544 -18.24 4.30 -15.49
N ASP A 545 -19.44 4.48 -16.02
CA ASP A 545 -20.15 3.40 -16.73
C ASP A 545 -20.31 2.11 -15.91
N GLY A 546 -20.68 2.26 -14.63
CA GLY A 546 -21.03 1.12 -13.78
C GLY A 546 -22.17 0.31 -14.41
N VAL A 547 -21.89 -0.94 -14.75
CA VAL A 547 -22.86 -1.88 -15.36
C VAL A 547 -23.29 -2.99 -14.41
N GLN A 548 -22.46 -3.30 -13.42
CA GLN A 548 -22.75 -4.37 -12.46
C GLN A 548 -22.27 -3.99 -11.06
N LEU A 549 -23.12 -4.26 -10.08
CA LEU A 549 -22.86 -4.17 -8.66
C LEU A 549 -22.96 -5.58 -8.07
N VAL A 550 -21.93 -6.03 -7.36
CA VAL A 550 -21.88 -7.33 -6.70
C VAL A 550 -21.31 -7.20 -5.29
N THR A 551 -21.66 -8.13 -4.42
CA THR A 551 -21.17 -8.20 -3.03
C THR A 551 -20.47 -9.52 -2.78
N GLY A 552 -19.59 -9.54 -1.77
CA GLY A 552 -18.88 -10.74 -1.34
C GLY A 552 -17.89 -10.42 -0.22
N ASP A 553 -17.26 -11.43 0.37
CA ASP A 553 -16.13 -11.27 1.30
C ASP A 553 -14.81 -11.38 0.50
N TYR A 554 -14.21 -10.24 0.13
CA TYR A 554 -13.00 -10.19 -0.69
C TYR A 554 -11.77 -10.16 0.23
N ARG A 555 -11.38 -11.35 0.72
CA ARG A 555 -10.29 -11.58 1.70
C ARG A 555 -8.86 -11.08 1.37
N PRO A 556 -8.51 -10.59 0.17
CA PRO A 556 -7.28 -9.81 0.00
C PRO A 556 -7.43 -8.33 0.41
N LEU A 557 -8.66 -7.81 0.49
CA LEU A 557 -8.98 -6.40 0.69
C LEU A 557 -9.28 -6.06 2.15
N SER A 558 -9.97 -6.95 2.86
CA SER A 558 -10.13 -6.88 4.31
C SER A 558 -8.91 -7.55 4.95
N ALA A 559 -8.18 -6.81 5.80
CA ALA A 559 -6.97 -7.32 6.46
C ALA A 559 -7.23 -8.47 7.47
N ALA A 560 -8.51 -8.84 7.66
CA ALA A 560 -8.98 -9.97 8.44
C ALA A 560 -10.40 -10.34 7.95
N SER A 561 -10.82 -11.61 8.14
CA SER A 561 -12.24 -11.99 8.14
C SER A 561 -12.94 -11.19 9.24
N ASP A 562 -13.43 -10.00 8.90
CA ASP A 562 -14.01 -9.04 9.82
C ASP A 562 -15.53 -9.18 9.92
N GLY A 563 -16.12 -10.11 9.17
CA GLY A 563 -17.56 -10.36 9.11
C GLY A 563 -18.31 -9.29 8.32
N MET A 564 -17.62 -8.33 7.73
CA MET A 564 -18.21 -7.33 6.85
C MET A 564 -18.27 -7.87 5.43
N THR A 565 -19.35 -7.52 4.74
CA THR A 565 -19.49 -7.70 3.30
C THR A 565 -18.74 -6.58 2.59
N ASP A 566 -18.05 -6.90 1.52
CA ASP A 566 -17.44 -5.96 0.60
C ASP A 566 -18.31 -5.78 -0.65
N LEU A 567 -17.99 -4.73 -1.42
CA LEU A 567 -18.74 -4.35 -2.62
C LEU A 567 -17.79 -4.22 -3.81
N ALA A 568 -18.13 -4.82 -4.94
CA ALA A 568 -17.40 -4.63 -6.20
C ALA A 568 -18.32 -4.09 -7.30
N VAL A 569 -17.75 -3.26 -8.17
CA VAL A 569 -18.46 -2.61 -9.27
C VAL A 569 -17.72 -2.86 -10.56
N LEU A 570 -18.38 -3.54 -11.50
CA LEU A 570 -17.89 -3.65 -12.87
C LEU A 570 -18.34 -2.41 -13.65
N SER A 571 -17.37 -1.77 -14.25
CA SER A 571 -17.50 -0.60 -15.10
C SER A 571 -17.05 -0.98 -16.50
N VAL A 572 -17.84 -0.67 -17.52
CA VAL A 572 -17.46 -0.96 -18.90
C VAL A 572 -17.43 0.34 -19.66
N GLY A 573 -16.23 0.90 -19.81
CA GLY A 573 -16.03 2.18 -20.46
C GLY A 573 -16.46 2.11 -21.92
N ASN A 574 -17.16 3.14 -22.41
CA ASN A 574 -17.32 3.28 -23.85
C ASN A 574 -15.97 3.55 -24.49
N ALA A 575 -15.62 2.74 -25.49
CA ALA A 575 -14.50 2.98 -26.39
C ALA A 575 -14.71 4.28 -27.19
N VAL A 576 -14.42 5.44 -26.59
CA VAL A 576 -14.38 6.72 -27.32
C VAL A 576 -13.15 6.76 -28.25
N SER A 577 -12.15 5.90 -28.01
CA SER A 577 -10.91 5.75 -28.80
C SER A 577 -10.78 4.43 -29.57
N GLY A 578 -11.71 3.48 -29.43
CA GLY A 578 -11.65 2.16 -30.08
C GLY A 578 -11.16 1.01 -29.20
N GLU A 579 -10.77 1.28 -27.95
CA GLU A 579 -10.46 0.25 -26.94
C GLU A 579 -11.53 0.29 -25.84
N GLU A 580 -12.25 -0.83 -25.66
CA GLU A 580 -13.23 -1.00 -24.57
C GLU A 580 -12.46 -1.44 -23.32
N GLY A 581 -12.15 -0.50 -22.43
CA GLY A 581 -11.62 -0.81 -21.11
C GLY A 581 -12.73 -1.22 -20.16
N SER A 582 -12.59 -2.35 -19.47
CA SER A 582 -13.42 -2.67 -18.32
C SER A 582 -12.62 -2.44 -17.04
N PHE A 583 -13.28 -1.92 -16.03
CA PHE A 583 -12.68 -1.66 -14.72
C PHE A 583 -13.50 -2.35 -13.66
N MET A 584 -12.84 -3.00 -12.71
CA MET A 584 -13.49 -3.51 -11.50
C MET A 584 -13.00 -2.69 -10.32
N THR A 585 -13.93 -2.01 -9.66
CA THR A 585 -13.65 -1.18 -8.48
C THR A 585 -14.15 -1.89 -7.25
N PHE A 586 -13.29 -2.08 -6.26
CA PHE A 586 -13.66 -2.69 -4.99
C PHE A 586 -13.76 -1.65 -3.88
N PHE A 587 -14.71 -1.87 -2.98
CA PHE A 587 -15.00 -1.08 -1.80
C PHE A 587 -15.05 -2.03 -0.60
N ALA A 588 -14.03 -1.97 0.26
CA ALA A 588 -13.97 -2.82 1.44
C ALA A 588 -14.94 -2.32 2.51
N GLY A 589 -15.67 -3.25 3.12
CA GLY A 589 -16.56 -3.05 4.28
C GLY A 589 -15.86 -2.24 5.38
N ASN A 590 -16.61 -1.35 6.05
CA ASN A 590 -16.04 -0.52 7.09
C ASN A 590 -17.08 -0.06 8.12
N ALA A 591 -16.85 -0.39 9.39
CA ALA A 591 -17.66 0.01 10.53
C ALA A 591 -17.84 1.54 10.71
N SER A 592 -16.97 2.35 10.10
CA SER A 592 -17.14 3.81 10.06
C SER A 592 -18.22 4.28 9.08
N ARG A 593 -18.84 3.37 8.31
CA ARG A 593 -19.81 3.66 7.24
C ARG A 593 -19.21 4.56 6.15
N SER A 594 -17.90 4.55 6.01
CA SER A 594 -17.16 5.17 4.92
C SER A 594 -16.40 4.10 4.16
N LEU A 595 -17.04 3.55 3.12
CA LEU A 595 -16.33 2.68 2.20
C LEU A 595 -15.47 3.56 1.31
N GLN A 596 -14.16 3.35 1.33
CA GLN A 596 -13.26 3.91 0.34
C GLN A 596 -12.92 2.82 -0.66
N SER A 597 -12.80 3.20 -1.94
CA SER A 597 -12.29 2.23 -2.91
C SER A 597 -10.85 1.88 -2.53
N THR A 598 -10.62 0.60 -2.26
CA THR A 598 -9.29 0.11 -1.89
C THR A 598 -8.46 -0.22 -3.12
N MET A 599 -9.12 -0.60 -4.23
CA MET A 599 -8.48 -1.04 -5.46
C MET A 599 -9.34 -0.76 -6.71
N MET A 600 -8.66 -0.46 -7.82
CA MET A 600 -9.21 -0.44 -9.16
C MET A 600 -8.39 -1.39 -10.04
N LEU A 601 -9.02 -2.44 -10.55
CA LEU A 601 -8.43 -3.33 -11.54
C LEU A 601 -8.84 -2.86 -12.94
N SER A 602 -7.87 -2.50 -13.77
CA SER A 602 -8.07 -2.20 -15.19
C SER A 602 -7.77 -3.44 -16.03
N THR A 603 -8.51 -3.69 -17.10
CA THR A 603 -8.37 -4.87 -17.97
C THR A 603 -7.12 -4.91 -18.86
N ASP A 604 -6.20 -3.97 -18.74
CA ASP A 604 -4.91 -4.10 -19.44
C ASP A 604 -3.97 -5.14 -18.79
N LEU A 605 -4.40 -5.82 -17.70
CA LEU A 605 -3.48 -6.17 -16.61
C LEU A 605 -3.68 -7.54 -15.91
N LEU A 606 -4.39 -8.51 -16.49
CA LEU A 606 -4.47 -9.88 -15.91
C LEU A 606 -3.79 -10.94 -16.79
N VAL A 607 -2.46 -11.02 -16.66
CA VAL A 607 -1.77 -12.30 -16.45
C VAL A 607 -1.09 -12.22 -15.09
N SER A 608 -1.35 -13.23 -14.25
CA SER A 608 -1.02 -13.34 -12.84
C SER A 608 0.48 -13.26 -12.54
N GLY A 609 0.86 -12.54 -11.47
CA GLY A 609 2.14 -12.72 -10.79
C GLY A 609 2.81 -11.43 -10.34
N ASP A 610 2.68 -10.36 -11.10
CA ASP A 610 3.57 -9.20 -11.02
C ASP A 610 3.15 -8.15 -9.97
N VAL A 611 3.40 -8.42 -8.69
CA VAL A 611 3.23 -7.40 -7.62
C VAL A 611 4.60 -6.81 -7.27
N PRO A 612 4.82 -5.49 -7.41
CA PRO A 612 5.99 -4.83 -6.85
C PRO A 612 6.05 -5.02 -5.34
N LYS A 613 7.11 -5.66 -4.84
CA LYS A 613 7.31 -5.89 -3.40
C LYS A 613 8.28 -4.88 -2.80
N LEU A 614 9.19 -4.37 -3.62
CA LEU A 614 10.27 -3.47 -3.22
C LEU A 614 10.39 -2.36 -4.28
N ILE A 615 10.63 -1.13 -3.84
CA ILE A 615 10.82 0.05 -4.71
C ILE A 615 12.17 0.66 -4.35
N ALA A 616 12.88 1.20 -5.34
CA ALA A 616 14.14 1.90 -5.23
C ALA A 616 14.13 3.11 -6.17
N VAL A 617 14.59 4.27 -5.71
CA VAL A 617 14.64 5.50 -6.53
C VAL A 617 16.06 6.04 -6.61
N GLY A 618 16.56 6.22 -7.83
CA GLY A 618 17.94 6.63 -8.09
C GLY A 618 18.11 7.31 -9.44
N TYR A 619 19.35 7.69 -9.74
CA TYR A 619 19.77 8.26 -11.02
C TYR A 619 20.27 7.15 -11.95
N PHE A 620 19.49 6.88 -13.01
CA PHE A 620 19.76 5.82 -13.96
C PHE A 620 20.14 6.42 -15.32
N ARG A 621 21.24 6.00 -15.93
CA ARG A 621 21.73 6.58 -17.20
C ARG A 621 21.12 5.85 -18.39
N LYS A 622 20.44 6.57 -19.29
CA LYS A 622 20.07 6.05 -20.61
C LYS A 622 21.32 5.90 -21.49
N PRO A 623 21.70 4.69 -21.93
CA PRO A 623 22.91 4.48 -22.72
C PRO A 623 22.62 4.72 -24.20
N ARG A 624 22.49 6.00 -24.57
CA ARG A 624 22.62 6.52 -25.94
C ARG A 624 22.77 8.04 -25.99
N GLU A 625 22.57 8.73 -24.86
CA GLU A 625 22.97 10.12 -24.68
C GLU A 625 24.16 10.17 -23.72
N GLU A 626 25.33 10.55 -24.23
CA GLU A 626 26.61 10.48 -23.52
C GLU A 626 26.70 11.38 -22.27
N SER A 627 25.69 12.16 -21.87
CA SER A 627 25.92 13.20 -20.84
C SER A 627 24.86 13.43 -19.76
N THR A 628 23.73 12.73 -19.69
CA THR A 628 22.78 12.97 -18.59
C THR A 628 22.23 11.68 -18.01
N ALA A 629 22.60 11.39 -16.75
CA ALA A 629 21.80 10.49 -15.92
C ALA A 629 20.38 11.08 -15.79
N THR A 630 19.37 10.24 -15.95
CA THR A 630 17.95 10.62 -15.80
C THR A 630 17.45 10.01 -14.52
N LYS A 631 16.72 10.79 -13.71
CA LYS A 631 16.10 10.25 -12.50
C LYS A 631 15.07 9.19 -12.91
N GLY A 632 14.98 8.10 -12.15
CA GLY A 632 14.00 7.06 -12.43
C GLY A 632 13.61 6.30 -11.19
N ILE A 633 12.53 5.54 -11.31
CA ILE A 633 12.02 4.66 -10.26
C ILE A 633 12.23 3.23 -10.73
N ALA A 634 12.96 2.44 -9.96
CA ALA A 634 13.06 1.00 -10.15
C ALA A 634 12.12 0.31 -9.15
N ALA A 635 11.29 -0.60 -9.61
CA ALA A 635 10.44 -1.43 -8.75
C ALA A 635 10.75 -2.90 -9.02
N VAL A 636 10.98 -3.68 -7.97
CA VAL A 636 11.21 -5.12 -8.06
C VAL A 636 9.98 -5.85 -7.59
N GLY A 637 9.44 -6.72 -8.43
CA GLY A 637 8.36 -7.63 -8.09
C GLY A 637 8.73 -9.05 -8.41
N LEU A 638 7.95 -9.95 -7.84
CA LEU A 638 8.13 -11.38 -8.03
C LEU A 638 7.01 -11.88 -8.90
N ASP A 639 7.34 -12.23 -10.14
CA ASP A 639 6.46 -12.96 -11.03
C ASP A 639 6.35 -14.41 -10.55
N LEU A 640 5.15 -14.79 -10.15
CA LEU A 640 4.76 -16.17 -9.89
C LEU A 640 4.32 -16.78 -11.22
N GLY A 641 5.24 -16.87 -12.18
CA GLY A 641 4.95 -17.34 -13.52
C GLY A 641 4.53 -18.81 -13.51
N GLY A 642 3.23 -19.08 -13.67
CA GLY A 642 2.63 -20.33 -14.18
C GLY A 642 2.95 -21.67 -13.50
N GLY A 643 3.81 -21.73 -12.47
CA GLY A 643 4.14 -22.94 -11.72
C GLY A 643 5.12 -22.68 -10.58
N ALA A 644 4.96 -23.38 -9.45
CA ALA A 644 5.73 -23.17 -8.21
C ALA A 644 7.26 -23.42 -8.30
N SER A 645 7.78 -23.71 -9.49
CA SER A 645 9.20 -23.93 -9.77
C SER A 645 9.89 -22.77 -10.51
N GLU A 646 9.16 -21.82 -11.09
CA GLU A 646 9.73 -20.66 -11.81
C GLU A 646 9.19 -19.36 -11.19
N LEU A 647 9.72 -19.02 -10.01
CA LEU A 647 9.69 -17.63 -9.57
C LEU A 647 10.65 -16.85 -10.48
N SER A 648 10.15 -15.82 -11.16
CA SER A 648 11.00 -14.88 -11.90
C SER A 648 10.94 -13.51 -11.23
N SER A 649 12.08 -12.92 -10.88
CA SER A 649 12.09 -11.54 -10.39
C SER A 649 12.00 -10.61 -11.61
N ARG A 650 11.00 -9.73 -11.60
CA ARG A 650 10.87 -8.67 -12.60
C ARG A 650 11.27 -7.36 -11.97
N MET A 651 12.02 -6.56 -12.73
CA MET A 651 12.32 -5.21 -12.33
C MET A 651 11.77 -4.23 -13.37
N TRP A 652 10.85 -3.38 -12.94
CA TRP A 652 10.31 -2.29 -13.73
C TRP A 652 11.18 -1.07 -13.54
N TRP A 653 11.45 -0.34 -14.61
CA TRP A 653 12.10 0.97 -14.55
C TRP A 653 11.21 2.02 -15.21
N ILE A 654 10.91 3.07 -14.47
CA ILE A 654 10.17 4.24 -14.95
C ILE A 654 11.17 5.38 -15.05
N GLY A 655 11.62 5.69 -16.26
CA GLY A 655 12.41 6.89 -16.53
C GLY A 655 11.55 8.15 -16.39
N LEU A 656 11.96 9.07 -15.52
CA LEU A 656 11.33 10.37 -15.32
C LEU A 656 12.00 11.37 -16.27
N ASP A 657 11.63 11.32 -17.56
CA ASP A 657 12.15 12.27 -18.54
C ASP A 657 11.52 13.66 -18.36
N LYS A 658 12.24 14.69 -18.84
CA LYS A 658 11.99 16.13 -18.64
C LYS A 658 10.62 16.67 -19.08
N ASP A 659 9.86 15.91 -19.86
CA ASP A 659 8.57 16.34 -20.42
C ASP A 659 7.35 15.70 -19.73
N GLY A 660 7.56 14.82 -18.74
CA GLY A 660 6.46 14.09 -18.08
C GLY A 660 5.77 13.05 -18.96
N ASP A 661 6.13 12.95 -20.24
CA ASP A 661 5.73 11.89 -21.15
C ASP A 661 6.65 10.68 -20.93
N PRO A 662 6.14 9.56 -20.40
CA PRO A 662 6.99 8.43 -20.08
C PRO A 662 7.45 7.73 -21.39
N PRO A 663 8.71 7.22 -21.49
CA PRO A 663 9.30 6.68 -22.73
C PRO A 663 8.46 5.53 -23.32
N PRO A 664 8.48 5.22 -24.63
CA PRO A 664 7.61 4.19 -25.20
C PRO A 664 7.74 2.82 -24.47
N PRO A 665 6.65 2.04 -24.31
CA PRO A 665 6.61 0.87 -23.41
C PRO A 665 7.72 -0.17 -23.61
N SER A 666 8.21 -0.33 -24.84
CA SER A 666 9.30 -1.25 -25.18
C SER A 666 10.65 -0.91 -24.55
N GLU A 667 10.83 0.32 -24.04
CA GLU A 667 12.08 0.77 -23.40
C GLU A 667 12.03 0.72 -21.85
N ARG A 668 10.95 0.21 -21.22
CA ARG A 668 10.74 0.24 -19.75
C ARG A 668 10.94 -1.09 -19.01
N GLN A 669 11.21 -2.18 -19.72
CA GLN A 669 11.28 -3.53 -19.14
C GLN A 669 12.73 -4.00 -18.95
N VAL A 670 13.03 -4.58 -17.77
CA VAL A 670 14.34 -5.14 -17.44
C VAL A 670 14.22 -6.57 -16.90
N THR A 671 14.77 -7.54 -17.63
CA THR A 671 14.81 -8.96 -17.20
C THR A 671 16.00 -9.19 -16.28
N VAL A 672 15.76 -9.65 -15.06
CA VAL A 672 16.82 -10.08 -14.12
C VAL A 672 17.23 -11.53 -14.45
N PRO A 673 18.52 -11.88 -14.48
CA PRO A 673 18.95 -13.25 -14.75
C PRO A 673 18.35 -14.26 -13.75
N GLN A 674 17.78 -15.36 -14.28
CA GLN A 674 17.26 -16.48 -13.50
C GLN A 674 18.42 -17.32 -12.93
N ASP A 675 18.95 -16.92 -11.77
CA ASP A 675 19.72 -17.84 -10.92
C ASP A 675 19.00 -18.06 -9.58
N SER A 676 19.28 -19.21 -8.97
CA SER A 676 18.54 -19.98 -7.95
C SER A 676 18.00 -19.31 -6.67
N ALA A 677 18.02 -17.98 -6.55
CA ALA A 677 17.66 -17.22 -5.36
C ALA A 677 16.15 -16.87 -5.25
N THR A 678 15.33 -17.20 -6.25
CA THR A 678 14.01 -16.60 -6.41
C THR A 678 12.95 -16.99 -5.38
N LYS A 679 13.17 -18.03 -4.56
CA LYS A 679 12.24 -18.45 -3.50
C LYS A 679 12.31 -17.63 -2.20
N ARG A 680 13.30 -16.75 -2.04
CA ARG A 680 13.55 -16.02 -0.79
C ARG A 680 13.57 -14.49 -0.94
N VAL A 681 13.22 -13.95 -2.13
CA VAL A 681 13.20 -12.50 -2.42
C VAL A 681 12.19 -11.72 -1.57
N ILE A 682 11.19 -12.38 -0.97
CA ILE A 682 10.22 -11.73 -0.06
C ILE A 682 10.90 -11.15 1.18
N GLU A 683 12.05 -11.70 1.60
CA GLU A 683 12.86 -11.19 2.72
C GLU A 683 14.05 -10.33 2.26
N ALA A 684 14.12 -9.99 0.96
CA ALA A 684 15.26 -9.25 0.43
C ALA A 684 15.25 -7.78 0.87
N GLN A 685 16.44 -7.24 1.12
CA GLN A 685 16.63 -5.81 1.38
C GLN A 685 17.26 -5.13 0.18
N VAL A 686 16.90 -3.87 -0.05
CA VAL A 686 17.37 -3.09 -1.19
C VAL A 686 18.12 -1.87 -0.69
N ALA A 687 19.28 -1.61 -1.27
CA ALA A 687 20.01 -0.36 -1.14
C ALA A 687 20.43 0.15 -2.53
N ILE A 688 20.74 1.44 -2.63
CA ILE A 688 21.21 2.07 -3.85
C ILE A 688 22.58 2.65 -3.56
N MET A 689 23.61 2.13 -4.24
CA MET A 689 24.96 2.69 -4.18
C MET A 689 25.10 3.78 -5.23
N ARG A 690 25.23 5.02 -4.77
CA ARG A 690 25.52 6.20 -5.57
C ARG A 690 26.97 6.17 -6.03
N ARG A 691 27.21 6.69 -7.24
CA ARG A 691 28.56 6.91 -7.76
C ARG A 691 28.63 8.31 -8.35
N SER A 692 29.63 9.07 -7.92
CA SER A 692 29.79 10.47 -8.31
C SER A 692 29.88 10.68 -9.84
N GLU A 693 30.47 9.73 -10.57
CA GLU A 693 30.68 9.82 -12.04
C GLU A 693 30.07 8.66 -12.86
N LYS A 694 29.41 7.70 -12.21
CA LYS A 694 28.87 6.47 -12.82
C LYS A 694 27.39 6.27 -12.46
N PRO A 695 26.62 5.44 -13.19
CA PRO A 695 25.23 5.16 -12.83
C PRO A 695 25.12 4.55 -11.43
N ASP A 696 24.02 4.84 -10.73
CA ASP A 696 23.74 4.20 -9.44
C ASP A 696 23.64 2.67 -9.61
N ARG A 697 24.09 1.93 -8.61
CA ARG A 697 23.99 0.46 -8.55
C ARG A 697 22.84 0.07 -7.63
N LEU A 698 22.12 -0.98 -8.03
CA LEU A 698 21.13 -1.61 -7.16
C LEU A 698 21.80 -2.72 -6.38
N VAL A 699 21.59 -2.75 -5.06
CA VAL A 699 22.08 -3.79 -4.16
C VAL A 699 20.89 -4.53 -3.57
N LEU A 700 20.87 -5.86 -3.73
CA LEU A 700 19.88 -6.76 -3.16
C LEU A 700 20.56 -7.73 -2.18
N GLY A 701 20.16 -7.68 -0.91
CA GLY A 701 20.52 -8.71 0.07
C GLY A 701 19.46 -9.80 0.10
N VAL A 702 19.76 -11.00 -0.40
CA VAL A 702 18.80 -12.10 -0.56
C VAL A 702 19.17 -13.26 0.38
N PRO A 703 18.28 -13.71 1.29
CA PRO A 703 18.59 -14.86 2.13
C PRO A 703 18.72 -16.12 1.27
N VAL A 704 19.79 -16.88 1.48
CA VAL A 704 20.04 -18.17 0.78
C VAL A 704 19.65 -19.34 1.68
N SER A 705 19.91 -19.19 2.98
CA SER A 705 19.51 -20.14 4.03
C SER A 705 19.12 -19.38 5.31
N ASP A 706 18.79 -20.09 6.37
CA ASP A 706 18.47 -19.46 7.67
C ASP A 706 19.74 -18.93 8.37
N GLU A 707 20.92 -19.30 7.86
CA GLU A 707 22.24 -18.95 8.38
C GLU A 707 23.12 -18.23 7.35
N ALA A 708 22.61 -17.89 6.16
CA ALA A 708 23.37 -17.22 5.11
C ALA A 708 22.49 -16.39 4.17
N PHE A 709 23.06 -15.33 3.61
CA PHE A 709 22.46 -14.50 2.57
C PHE A 709 23.52 -14.11 1.52
N GLU A 710 23.07 -13.79 0.32
CA GLU A 710 23.89 -13.30 -0.78
C GLU A 710 23.62 -11.82 -0.98
N ILE A 711 24.69 -11.03 -1.16
CA ILE A 711 24.59 -9.66 -1.66
C ILE A 711 24.78 -9.72 -3.18
N HIS A 712 23.72 -9.39 -3.92
CA HIS A 712 23.77 -9.20 -5.35
C HIS A 712 23.84 -7.72 -5.66
N VAL A 713 24.78 -7.32 -6.50
CA VAL A 713 24.88 -5.95 -6.99
C VAL A 713 24.69 -5.96 -8.49
N PHE A 714 23.82 -5.08 -8.96
CA PHE A 714 23.48 -5.00 -10.36
C PHE A 714 23.89 -3.63 -10.92
N ASP A 715 24.59 -3.67 -12.05
CA ASP A 715 24.76 -2.53 -12.93
C ASP A 715 23.62 -2.53 -13.96
N LEU A 716 23.01 -1.36 -14.21
CA LEU A 716 22.03 -1.22 -15.29
C LEU A 716 22.77 -1.05 -16.62
N VAL A 717 22.73 -2.08 -17.46
CA VAL A 717 23.35 -2.10 -18.80
C VAL A 717 22.26 -2.15 -19.86
N THR A 718 22.51 -1.74 -21.10
CA THR A 718 21.62 -2.09 -22.22
C THR A 718 22.35 -2.95 -23.23
N ASP A 719 21.69 -4.00 -23.71
CA ASP A 719 22.06 -4.65 -24.97
C ASP A 719 21.12 -4.14 -26.09
N GLY A 720 21.51 -3.06 -26.75
CA GLY A 720 20.77 -2.50 -27.89
C GLY A 720 19.55 -1.66 -27.50
N ALA A 721 18.38 -2.30 -27.35
CA ALA A 721 17.08 -1.67 -27.06
C ALA A 721 16.45 -2.15 -25.74
N VAL A 722 17.05 -3.17 -25.12
CA VAL A 722 16.57 -3.76 -23.86
C VAL A 722 17.50 -3.30 -22.75
N LEU A 723 16.93 -2.67 -21.73
CA LEU A 723 17.60 -2.46 -20.45
C LEU A 723 17.73 -3.83 -19.78
N GLN A 724 18.93 -4.17 -19.30
CA GLN A 724 19.24 -5.40 -18.59
C GLN A 724 20.05 -5.07 -17.33
N TRP A 725 19.58 -5.54 -16.18
CA TRP A 725 20.39 -5.55 -14.97
C TRP A 725 21.40 -6.68 -15.12
N VAL A 726 22.68 -6.33 -15.18
CA VAL A 726 23.77 -7.30 -15.25
C VAL A 726 24.42 -7.34 -13.86
N PRO A 727 24.63 -8.52 -13.27
CA PRO A 727 25.42 -8.64 -12.05
C PRO A 727 26.76 -7.90 -12.26
N ALA A 728 27.02 -6.91 -11.40
CA ALA A 728 28.26 -6.14 -11.43
C ALA A 728 29.46 -7.06 -11.11
N PHE A 729 29.23 -8.05 -10.26
CA PHE A 729 30.18 -9.09 -9.84
C PHE A 729 29.42 -10.31 -9.30
N ASP A 730 30.16 -11.40 -9.00
CA ASP A 730 29.61 -12.62 -8.40
C ASP A 730 28.97 -12.30 -7.02
N PRO A 731 27.82 -12.92 -6.67
CA PRO A 731 27.16 -12.66 -5.40
C PRO A 731 28.10 -12.90 -4.21
N VAL A 732 28.08 -12.00 -3.23
CA VAL A 732 28.87 -12.14 -2.01
C VAL A 732 28.05 -12.90 -0.98
N GLU A 733 28.37 -14.18 -0.75
CA GLU A 733 27.75 -14.98 0.31
C GLU A 733 28.30 -14.55 1.69
N LEU A 734 27.40 -14.16 2.57
CA LEU A 734 27.69 -13.76 3.95
C LEU A 734 26.97 -14.70 4.92
N THR A 735 27.69 -15.10 5.97
CA THR A 735 27.11 -15.88 7.07
C THR A 735 26.29 -14.98 8.00
N GLY A 736 25.21 -15.55 8.54
CA GLY A 736 24.25 -14.90 9.41
C GLY A 736 22.90 -14.61 8.73
N ARG A 737 21.96 -14.06 9.50
CA ARG A 737 20.68 -13.56 8.99
C ARG A 737 20.74 -12.04 8.92
N LEU A 738 20.48 -11.47 7.75
CA LEU A 738 20.41 -10.02 7.59
C LEU A 738 19.28 -9.45 8.45
N VAL A 739 19.61 -8.54 9.39
CA VAL A 739 18.61 -7.90 10.25
C VAL A 739 17.73 -7.01 9.36
N PRO A 740 16.39 -7.14 9.39
CA PRO A 740 15.46 -6.36 8.56
C PRO A 740 15.73 -4.85 8.60
N GLY A 741 16.00 -4.24 7.44
CA GLY A 741 16.26 -2.81 7.30
C GLY A 741 17.66 -2.33 7.70
N SER A 742 18.63 -3.24 7.81
CA SER A 742 20.01 -2.89 8.17
C SER A 742 20.93 -2.62 6.99
N LEU A 743 20.56 -3.04 5.77
CA LEU A 743 21.36 -2.81 4.57
C LEU A 743 21.30 -1.33 4.16
N THR A 744 22.44 -0.65 4.21
CA THR A 744 22.60 0.75 3.84
C THR A 744 23.80 0.91 2.92
N ALA A 745 23.70 1.83 1.96
CA ALA A 745 24.80 2.22 1.09
C ALA A 745 25.25 3.64 1.45
N VAL A 746 26.52 3.83 1.74
CA VAL A 746 27.12 5.11 2.15
C VAL A 746 28.63 5.08 1.94
N ASP A 747 29.20 6.13 1.37
CA ASP A 747 30.65 6.32 1.19
C ASP A 747 31.35 6.60 2.54
N ILE A 748 31.70 5.55 3.28
CA ILE A 748 32.24 5.62 4.66
C ILE A 748 33.66 6.19 4.65
N ASN A 749 34.46 5.85 3.64
CA ASN A 749 35.84 6.30 3.51
C ASN A 749 36.01 7.60 2.68
N LYS A 750 34.91 8.19 2.17
CA LYS A 750 34.88 9.38 1.31
C LYS A 750 35.71 9.24 0.03
N ASP A 751 35.82 8.03 -0.52
CA ASP A 751 36.54 7.81 -1.77
C ASP A 751 35.71 8.12 -3.02
N GLY A 752 34.45 8.53 -2.84
CA GLY A 752 33.50 8.83 -3.90
C GLY A 752 32.68 7.62 -4.36
N THR A 753 32.86 6.46 -3.72
CA THR A 753 32.13 5.21 -3.94
C THR A 753 31.37 4.85 -2.68
N ASP A 754 30.06 4.59 -2.79
CA ASP A 754 29.32 4.10 -1.63
C ASP A 754 29.86 2.74 -1.17
N ASP A 755 30.10 2.60 0.13
CA ASP A 755 30.31 1.33 0.82
C ASP A 755 28.97 0.72 1.23
N LEU A 756 28.94 -0.58 1.55
CA LEU A 756 27.76 -1.22 2.10
C LEU A 756 27.95 -1.52 3.57
N SER A 757 27.04 -1.01 4.41
CA SER A 757 26.96 -1.39 5.81
C SER A 757 25.69 -2.19 6.08
N LEU A 758 25.82 -3.26 6.86
CA LEU A 758 24.72 -4.16 7.18
C LEU A 758 24.90 -4.83 8.53
N ILE A 759 23.79 -5.22 9.16
CA ILE A 759 23.79 -5.92 10.44
C ILE A 759 23.36 -7.37 10.21
N THR A 760 24.17 -8.32 10.65
CA THR A 760 23.87 -9.76 10.58
C THR A 760 23.69 -10.34 11.97
N ASP A 761 22.65 -11.14 12.19
CA ASP A 761 22.54 -12.00 13.36
C ASP A 761 23.31 -13.31 13.09
N SER A 762 24.12 -13.76 14.06
CA SER A 762 24.92 -14.99 13.96
C SER A 762 24.09 -16.29 14.14
N GLY A 763 22.77 -16.19 14.16
CA GLY A 763 21.84 -17.31 14.00
C GLY A 763 20.83 -17.40 15.16
N PRO A 764 19.81 -18.28 15.07
CA PRO A 764 18.65 -18.29 15.97
C PRO A 764 18.96 -18.52 17.47
N ASN A 765 20.20 -18.89 17.82
CA ASN A 765 20.66 -19.12 19.19
C ASN A 765 21.77 -18.15 19.63
N SER A 766 22.18 -17.20 18.77
CA SER A 766 23.17 -16.20 19.12
C SER A 766 22.46 -14.87 19.36
N ALA A 767 22.76 -14.21 20.47
CA ALA A 767 22.26 -12.85 20.73
C ALA A 767 23.22 -11.78 20.17
N VAL A 768 24.14 -12.18 19.29
CA VAL A 768 25.21 -11.30 18.80
C VAL A 768 24.89 -10.90 17.37
N ASN A 769 24.52 -9.63 17.23
CA ASN A 769 24.49 -8.96 15.95
C ASN A 769 25.89 -8.44 15.61
N GLU A 770 26.28 -8.58 14.35
CA GLU A 770 27.56 -8.17 13.80
C GLU A 770 27.31 -7.10 12.75
N LEU A 771 27.96 -5.93 12.91
CA LEU A 771 28.03 -4.92 11.86
C LEU A 771 29.11 -5.33 10.87
N ARG A 772 28.74 -5.48 9.60
CA ARG A 772 29.65 -5.75 8.49
C ARG A 772 29.67 -4.54 7.57
N VAL A 773 30.87 -4.15 7.17
CA VAL A 773 31.10 -3.12 6.14
C VAL A 773 31.80 -3.80 4.97
N LEU A 774 31.21 -3.70 3.79
CA LEU A 774 31.80 -4.10 2.52
C LEU A 774 32.27 -2.82 1.83
N TRP A 775 33.58 -2.69 1.65
CA TRP A 775 34.15 -1.49 1.05
C TRP A 775 33.90 -1.51 -0.46
N GLY A 776 33.30 -0.44 -0.96
CA GLY A 776 33.19 -0.17 -2.38
C GLY A 776 34.56 0.15 -2.95
N ASP A 777 34.89 -0.41 -4.12
CA ASP A 777 35.95 0.14 -4.95
C ASP A 777 35.40 0.48 -6.35
N GLU A 778 36.16 1.27 -7.11
CA GLU A 778 35.72 1.75 -8.43
C GLU A 778 35.31 0.63 -9.41
N ASN A 779 35.79 -0.60 -9.19
CA ASN A 779 35.69 -1.74 -10.10
C ASN A 779 35.04 -2.99 -9.49
N ASP A 780 34.93 -3.12 -8.17
CA ASP A 780 34.49 -4.31 -7.44
C ASP A 780 33.95 -3.94 -6.03
N LEU A 781 33.16 -4.81 -5.42
CA LEU A 781 33.03 -4.84 -3.96
C LEU A 781 34.16 -5.74 -3.46
N SER A 782 35.33 -5.17 -3.21
CA SER A 782 36.41 -5.97 -2.64
C SER A 782 36.01 -6.36 -1.22
N VAL A 783 35.60 -7.61 -1.04
CA VAL A 783 35.59 -8.25 0.28
C VAL A 783 37.05 -8.39 0.66
N PRO A 784 37.58 -7.64 1.65
CA PRO A 784 38.89 -7.96 2.15
C PRO A 784 38.79 -9.42 2.64
N LEU A 785 39.68 -10.30 2.17
CA LEU A 785 39.73 -11.72 2.52
C LEU A 785 39.80 -11.99 4.05
N ASP A 786 39.94 -10.93 4.86
CA ASP A 786 39.80 -10.90 6.31
C ASP A 786 39.04 -9.61 6.74
N SER A 787 37.75 -9.50 6.45
CA SER A 787 36.92 -8.34 6.85
C SER A 787 37.09 -8.02 8.35
N PRO A 788 37.22 -6.75 8.76
CA PRO A 788 37.26 -6.37 10.17
C PRO A 788 35.98 -6.84 10.88
N LEU A 789 36.10 -7.90 11.66
CA LEU A 789 35.10 -8.33 12.62
C LEU A 789 35.04 -7.24 13.69
N LEU A 790 34.05 -6.34 13.64
CA LEU A 790 33.75 -5.44 14.74
C LEU A 790 33.08 -6.27 15.84
N GLN A 791 33.92 -6.96 16.62
CA GLN A 791 33.48 -7.78 17.74
C GLN A 791 33.07 -6.85 18.89
N SER A 792 31.76 -6.57 18.91
CA SER A 792 30.91 -5.92 19.92
C SER A 792 31.32 -4.52 20.41
N CYS A 793 30.40 -3.57 20.20
CA CYS A 793 30.31 -2.28 20.88
C CYS A 793 30.02 -2.37 22.41
N ALA A 794 30.15 -3.55 23.02
CA ALA A 794 29.94 -3.75 24.44
C ALA A 794 30.69 -5.00 24.92
N ASP A 795 31.28 -4.93 26.12
CA ASP A 795 31.68 -6.11 26.92
C ASP A 795 30.45 -6.92 27.39
N SER A 796 29.23 -6.44 27.11
CA SER A 796 27.95 -7.08 27.40
C SER A 796 27.22 -7.50 26.13
N SER A 797 26.35 -8.49 26.26
CA SER A 797 25.59 -9.17 25.21
C SER A 797 24.53 -8.31 24.49
N GLY A 798 24.88 -7.08 24.12
CA GLY A 798 24.00 -6.12 23.47
C GLY A 798 23.70 -6.48 22.02
N VAL A 799 22.43 -6.46 21.66
CA VAL A 799 21.94 -6.62 20.28
C VAL A 799 22.06 -5.26 19.59
N ILE A 800 22.84 -5.15 18.50
CA ILE A 800 22.91 -3.96 17.65
C ILE A 800 21.58 -3.82 16.89
N SER A 801 20.82 -2.75 17.11
CA SER A 801 19.50 -2.59 16.47
C SER A 801 19.53 -1.70 15.23
N SER A 802 20.49 -0.77 15.14
CA SER A 802 20.59 0.19 14.03
C SER A 802 22.00 0.80 13.97
N VAL A 803 22.42 1.18 12.77
CA VAL A 803 23.66 1.90 12.48
C VAL A 803 23.32 3.07 11.57
N VAL A 804 23.86 4.25 11.87
CA VAL A 804 23.80 5.41 10.97
C VAL A 804 25.18 6.03 10.85
N TRP A 805 25.55 6.40 9.63
CA TRP A 805 26.85 6.99 9.31
C TRP A 805 26.71 8.50 9.14
N THR A 806 27.65 9.27 9.71
CA THR A 806 27.61 10.73 9.63
C THR A 806 28.98 11.37 9.66
N GLU A 807 29.09 12.55 9.09
CA GLU A 807 30.30 13.35 9.16
C GLU A 807 30.34 14.07 10.52
N LEU A 808 30.98 13.46 11.52
CA LEU A 808 31.11 14.06 12.86
C LEU A 808 32.27 15.06 12.95
N SER A 809 33.23 15.07 12.03
CA SER A 809 34.32 16.04 12.02
C SER A 809 34.78 16.35 10.60
N SER A 810 35.07 17.63 10.35
CA SER A 810 35.73 18.11 9.13
C SER A 810 37.21 17.78 9.07
N ASP A 811 37.81 17.47 10.21
CA ASP A 811 39.28 17.32 10.34
C ASP A 811 39.75 15.93 9.89
N TYR A 812 38.83 14.98 9.69
CA TYR A 812 39.12 13.64 9.22
C TYR A 812 38.48 13.41 7.84
N GLU A 813 39.27 12.89 6.89
CA GLU A 813 38.82 12.49 5.55
C GLU A 813 37.86 11.28 5.58
N MET A 814 37.24 10.94 6.71
CA MET A 814 36.38 9.75 6.86
C MET A 814 35.08 10.07 7.61
N LEU A 815 34.03 9.28 7.39
CA LEU A 815 32.78 9.35 8.15
C LEU A 815 32.93 8.67 9.52
N GLU A 816 32.28 9.20 10.55
CA GLU A 816 32.12 8.53 11.85
C GLU A 816 30.76 7.84 11.90
N GLY A 817 30.73 6.57 12.32
CA GLY A 817 29.50 5.79 12.49
C GLY A 817 28.97 5.90 13.91
N VAL A 818 27.66 6.14 14.06
CA VAL A 818 26.96 5.96 15.34
C VAL A 818 26.26 4.61 15.31
N VAL A 819 26.65 3.72 16.23
CA VAL A 819 26.07 2.40 16.41
C VAL A 819 25.29 2.36 17.70
N LEU A 820 24.03 1.92 17.65
CA LEU A 820 23.23 1.67 18.85
C LEU A 820 23.10 0.18 19.15
N ALA A 821 23.52 -0.20 20.35
CA ALA A 821 23.16 -1.48 20.94
C ALA A 821 22.08 -1.27 22.02
N ALA A 822 21.27 -2.31 22.25
CA ALA A 822 20.13 -2.30 23.18
C ALA A 822 20.49 -1.92 24.64
N ASP A 823 21.77 -1.95 25.01
CA ASP A 823 22.33 -1.63 26.32
C ASP A 823 23.31 -0.43 26.32
N GLY A 824 23.50 0.23 25.17
CA GLY A 824 24.34 1.42 25.03
C GLY A 824 24.75 1.72 23.58
N GLY A 825 25.01 2.98 23.26
CA GLY A 825 25.56 3.39 21.96
C GLY A 825 27.10 3.40 21.97
N CYS A 826 27.69 3.23 20.80
CA CYS A 826 29.11 3.44 20.54
C CYS A 826 29.30 4.31 19.32
N ILE A 827 30.30 5.18 19.38
CA ILE A 827 30.80 5.90 18.21
C ILE A 827 31.97 5.08 17.67
N ILE A 828 31.86 4.73 16.41
CA ILE A 828 32.85 3.99 15.66
C ILE A 828 33.53 4.99 14.73
N ALA A 829 34.85 5.14 14.83
CA ALA A 829 35.60 5.80 13.77
C ALA A 829 36.49 4.80 13.04
N PRO A 830 36.56 4.89 11.71
CA PRO A 830 37.54 4.15 10.94
C PRO A 830 38.98 4.51 11.37
N PRO A 831 39.95 3.61 11.19
CA PRO A 831 41.34 3.86 11.55
C PRO A 831 41.90 5.04 10.77
N ASP A 832 42.55 5.99 11.47
CA ASP A 832 43.28 7.09 10.84
C ASP A 832 44.35 6.53 9.88
N PRO A 833 44.23 6.77 8.55
CA PRO A 833 45.18 6.25 7.57
C PRO A 833 46.58 6.87 7.73
N SER A 834 46.72 7.95 8.49
CA SER A 834 48.00 8.62 8.75
C SER A 834 48.78 8.05 9.95
N GLU A 835 48.15 7.26 10.84
CA GLU A 835 48.80 6.61 11.98
C GLU A 835 49.53 5.30 11.58
N GLY A 836 50.54 5.42 10.72
CA GLY A 836 51.69 4.49 10.62
C GLY A 836 51.58 3.34 9.60
N GLU A 837 52.63 3.20 8.78
CA GLU A 837 52.87 2.03 7.92
C GLU A 837 52.61 0.73 8.69
N CYS A 838 51.66 -0.07 8.19
CA CYS A 838 51.50 -1.45 8.58
C CYS A 838 52.85 -2.18 8.49
N ASP A 839 53.36 -2.64 9.62
CA ASP A 839 54.64 -3.35 9.68
C ASP A 839 54.50 -4.69 8.94
N THR A 840 54.83 -4.68 7.66
CA THR A 840 54.75 -5.84 6.76
C THR A 840 55.77 -6.95 7.06
N ASP A 841 56.64 -6.78 8.08
CA ASP A 841 57.82 -7.65 8.26
C ASP A 841 57.61 -8.85 9.23
N THR A 842 56.38 -9.14 9.65
CA THR A 842 56.06 -10.43 10.29
C THR A 842 55.37 -11.37 9.32
N SER A 843 56.01 -12.52 9.05
CA SER A 843 55.52 -13.61 8.19
C SER A 843 54.24 -14.33 8.67
N GLU A 844 53.50 -13.73 9.58
CA GLU A 844 52.15 -14.10 9.96
C GLU A 844 51.28 -12.88 9.65
N GLY A 845 50.63 -12.91 8.48
CA GLY A 845 49.85 -11.80 7.93
C GLY A 845 48.76 -11.36 8.89
N THR A 846 49.06 -10.34 9.69
CA THR A 846 48.09 -9.72 10.60
C THR A 846 47.68 -8.40 9.96
N ALA A 847 46.51 -8.38 9.33
CA ALA A 847 45.95 -7.20 8.67
C ALA A 847 45.78 -6.03 9.66
N CYS A 848 46.12 -4.81 9.23
CA CYS A 848 45.81 -3.56 9.93
C CYS A 848 44.31 -3.24 9.83
N ASN A 849 43.49 -4.03 10.52
CA ASN A 849 42.03 -3.91 10.46
C ASN A 849 41.49 -3.51 11.83
N ARG A 850 41.90 -2.33 12.34
CA ARG A 850 41.40 -1.80 13.62
C ARG A 850 40.53 -0.57 13.41
N VAL A 851 39.24 -0.81 13.29
CA VAL A 851 38.26 0.23 13.60
C VAL A 851 38.40 0.61 15.07
N THR A 852 38.57 1.90 15.38
CA THR A 852 38.80 2.37 16.75
C THR A 852 37.48 2.86 17.33
N ILE A 853 37.02 2.21 18.41
CA ILE A 853 35.89 2.71 19.20
C ILE A 853 36.38 3.94 19.95
N LEU A 854 36.04 5.14 19.44
CA LEU A 854 36.61 6.40 19.94
C LEU A 854 36.17 6.74 21.36
N LYS A 855 34.97 6.31 21.78
CA LYS A 855 34.41 6.48 23.14
C LYS A 855 33.21 5.55 23.33
N SER A 856 33.02 5.02 24.54
CA SER A 856 31.69 4.59 24.96
C SER A 856 30.80 5.84 24.99
N ALA A 857 29.62 5.80 24.38
CA ALA A 857 28.69 6.92 24.38
C ALA A 857 28.12 7.21 25.79
N GLY A 858 28.75 6.74 26.88
CA GLY A 858 28.34 6.98 28.26
C GLY A 858 28.12 8.47 28.54
N ALA A 859 29.00 9.36 28.07
CA ALA A 859 28.79 10.79 28.24
C ALA A 859 27.57 11.36 27.47
N PHE A 860 27.16 10.70 26.38
CA PHE A 860 26.03 11.06 25.51
C PHE A 860 24.70 10.51 26.04
N ILE A 861 24.71 9.30 26.63
CA ILE A 861 23.53 8.49 26.96
C ILE A 861 23.18 8.51 28.46
N ASP A 862 24.09 8.93 29.34
CA ASP A 862 23.94 8.82 30.80
C ASP A 862 22.70 9.53 31.38
N LYS A 863 22.08 10.47 30.66
CA LYS A 863 20.90 11.21 31.15
C LYS A 863 19.56 10.57 30.78
N GLU A 864 19.46 9.80 29.69
CA GLU A 864 18.20 9.19 29.23
C GLU A 864 18.39 7.80 28.57
N PRO A 865 19.01 6.79 29.24
CA PRO A 865 19.27 5.47 28.66
C PRO A 865 18.00 4.66 28.30
N ALA A 866 16.82 5.12 28.74
CA ALA A 866 15.55 4.43 28.46
C ALA A 866 15.05 4.62 27.02
N LEU A 867 15.46 5.68 26.32
CA LEU A 867 14.99 6.00 24.96
C LEU A 867 15.54 5.07 23.87
N PHE A 868 16.62 4.33 24.14
CA PHE A 868 17.34 3.58 23.11
C PHE A 868 17.04 2.08 23.07
N LYS A 869 16.08 1.59 23.85
CA LYS A 869 15.70 0.18 23.83
C LYS A 869 14.77 -0.12 22.66
N GLY A 870 15.30 -0.79 21.64
CA GLY A 870 14.55 -1.13 20.42
C GLY A 870 14.46 0.03 19.44
N ALA A 871 15.52 0.86 19.40
CA ALA A 871 15.46 2.13 18.72
C ALA A 871 15.82 2.06 17.23
N THR A 872 15.10 2.85 16.42
CA THR A 872 15.49 3.24 15.06
C THR A 872 16.09 4.64 15.09
N LEU A 873 17.01 4.92 14.18
CA LEU A 873 17.68 6.20 14.07
C LEU A 873 17.48 6.79 12.67
N ALA A 874 17.46 8.11 12.61
CA ALA A 874 17.64 8.87 11.38
C ALA A 874 18.55 10.08 11.66
N LEU A 875 19.10 10.66 10.60
CA LEU A 875 19.87 11.89 10.66
C LEU A 875 19.32 12.86 9.63
N GLY A 876 19.06 14.09 10.06
CA GLY A 876 18.61 15.15 9.18
C GLY A 876 18.82 16.50 9.80
N ASP A 877 18.99 17.54 8.99
CA ASP A 877 19.05 18.92 9.46
C ASP A 877 17.61 19.41 9.75
N VAL A 878 17.10 19.10 10.94
CA VAL A 878 15.69 19.31 11.29
C VAL A 878 15.43 20.77 11.69
N ASP A 879 16.45 21.49 12.17
CA ASP A 879 16.34 22.91 12.53
C ASP A 879 16.86 23.91 11.47
N GLY A 880 17.50 23.41 10.41
CA GLY A 880 17.96 24.19 9.26
C GLY A 880 19.24 24.98 9.55
N ASP A 881 20.06 24.53 10.51
CA ASP A 881 21.32 25.18 10.86
C ASP A 881 22.53 24.67 10.03
N GLY A 882 22.28 23.75 9.10
CA GLY A 882 23.28 23.12 8.24
C GLY A 882 24.03 21.97 8.92
N LEU A 883 23.66 21.59 10.14
CA LEU A 883 24.22 20.47 10.87
C LEU A 883 23.21 19.31 10.92
N LEU A 884 23.70 18.08 10.70
CA LEU A 884 22.84 16.90 10.83
C LEU A 884 22.48 16.66 12.31
N ASP A 885 21.20 16.71 12.61
CA ASP A 885 20.62 16.34 13.89
C ASP A 885 20.44 14.83 14.00
N LEU A 886 20.41 14.34 15.23
CA LEU A 886 20.12 12.94 15.52
C LEU A 886 18.65 12.77 15.91
N ILE A 887 17.94 11.89 15.21
CA ILE A 887 16.59 11.49 15.58
C ILE A 887 16.66 10.05 16.09
N ALA A 888 16.23 9.84 17.34
CA ALA A 888 16.15 8.51 17.91
C ALA A 888 14.71 8.20 18.33
N ALA A 889 14.21 7.03 17.91
CA ALA A 889 12.87 6.58 18.27
C ALA A 889 12.89 5.26 18.99
N ASP A 890 11.97 5.06 19.94
CA ASP A 890 11.49 3.74 20.35
C ASP A 890 10.19 3.41 19.58
N ALA A 891 9.58 2.25 19.87
CA ALA A 891 8.35 1.82 19.20
C ALA A 891 7.15 2.78 19.36
N THR A 892 7.20 3.70 20.32
CA THR A 892 6.07 4.55 20.75
C THR A 892 6.34 6.05 20.65
N SER A 893 7.58 6.45 20.40
CA SER A 893 7.97 7.85 20.37
C SER A 893 9.31 8.07 19.68
N PHE A 894 9.54 9.28 19.17
CA PHE A 894 10.87 9.73 18.76
C PHE A 894 11.27 11.04 19.44
N ARG A 895 12.59 11.29 19.50
CA ARG A 895 13.18 12.53 19.98
C ARG A 895 14.24 13.01 19.03
N VAL A 896 14.21 14.32 18.73
CA VAL A 896 15.25 15.01 17.99
C VAL A 896 16.33 15.48 18.97
N PHE A 897 17.59 15.34 18.61
CA PHE A 897 18.74 15.84 19.33
C PHE A 897 19.46 16.79 18.38
N PHE A 898 19.38 18.09 18.69
CA PHE A 898 19.96 19.13 17.86
C PHE A 898 21.46 19.14 17.98
N ARG A 899 22.19 19.03 16.87
CA ARG A 899 23.65 19.14 16.92
C ARG A 899 24.01 20.54 17.38
N GLN A 900 24.96 20.66 18.31
CA GLN A 900 25.41 21.96 18.78
C GLN A 900 26.70 22.31 18.06
N PRO A 901 26.83 23.54 17.56
CA PRO A 901 28.10 24.01 17.05
C PRO A 901 29.16 23.98 18.15
N GLU A 902 30.38 23.60 17.78
CA GLU A 902 31.54 23.78 18.64
C GLU A 902 31.73 25.28 18.84
N ASN A 903 31.72 25.73 20.10
CA ASN A 903 32.10 27.10 20.42
C ASN A 903 33.59 27.23 20.10
N PRO A 904 34.02 28.07 19.14
CA PRO A 904 35.39 28.55 19.14
C PRO A 904 35.70 29.35 20.40
#